data_AF-A0AAD4H0T4-F1
#
_entry.id   AF-A0AAD4H0T4-F1
#
_cell.length_a   1.000
_cell.length_b   1.000
_cell.length_c   1.000
_cell.angle_alpha   90.00
_cell.angle_beta   90.00
_cell.angle_gamma   90.00
#
_symmetry.space_group_name_H-M   'P 1'
#
loop_
_entity.id
_entity.type
_entity.pdbx_description
1 polymer ?
#
loop_
_entity_poly.entity_id
_entity_poly.type
_entity_poly.pdbx_seq_one_letter_code
_entity_poly.pdbx_strand_id
1 'polypeptide(L)'
;NQNQNQNQQPSKKALAITSRATRGSPPPPLMGSAIVLVNDSALHCFGGRLENRELTNCHYVLDVETGHWQSIISADSSNNNNTDKNATDPRALFSLSLTTDPANNNSGSLSDPLSIPPQPRYFHTVNAYGTSLILFGGMGTISVNRSGEDSDNEGDYQGQMAALADLHVYDIITQRWQHKTPTVNQHTPRARWAHLATILGHFLVVIGGTDTNKNYVEDACVLDLHTWEWVASIQNIGQCGSYRTVAATGPSIQANGDFTPSTPSFPSADAFSPQISSNLSWPTTESGPIDAMASISQVLSGRISAPSSTSSSQHSSKSLDGKESHPINANGGRKTSERLMSGDLTPAFKAGSEMPSIYLYSNYNFQNLRRELKIITPHYTHPSASVPTFSMVEKTEAIEKMGHDLPPGLRFPQGHVYQNQLILTGTLIIPGKASTLAIFAFNLSTHKWDRLDTDTTLDKGSWNRSLLHPATGTLLVFGHYESNADADYSNRIQHHNHLMMVNLQAYGLYERPIPSFLPTAQDLGHDLLREPGLNDMEIASVTGTLFGANSTILAARWPDFATMLLSPPYVTPLILELPVPDEVVPMFLYYLYTGALPLSSIVTPGVADYLLILARRYQLNGLHALAVDILHQTVTVNPIRVYSSALMAGELGLQARAVELAMNATANKAAAPPGPRD
;
A
#
# COMPACT_ATOMS: atom_id res chain seq x y z
N ASN A 1 -23.60 8.35 -40.29
CA ASN A 1 -24.06 8.37 -38.88
C ASN A 1 -23.00 8.96 -37.94
N GLN A 2 -22.57 10.22 -38.19
CA GLN A 2 -21.61 10.96 -37.36
C GLN A 2 -22.32 11.89 -36.35
N ASN A 3 -23.33 11.41 -35.61
CA ASN A 3 -24.03 12.24 -34.61
C ASN A 3 -24.50 11.41 -33.40
N GLN A 4 -23.55 10.81 -32.68
CA GLN A 4 -23.78 10.24 -31.33
C GLN A 4 -22.68 10.62 -30.31
N ASN A 5 -21.90 11.68 -30.55
CA ASN A 5 -21.17 12.35 -29.46
C ASN A 5 -22.12 13.33 -28.76
N GLN A 6 -23.12 12.80 -28.06
CA GLN A 6 -23.82 13.58 -27.03
C GLN A 6 -22.88 13.68 -25.84
N ASN A 7 -22.64 14.91 -25.37
CA ASN A 7 -21.95 15.26 -24.12
C ASN A 7 -22.25 14.25 -22.99
N GLN A 8 -21.36 13.29 -22.78
CA GLN A 8 -21.36 12.51 -21.54
C GLN A 8 -20.82 13.43 -20.46
N GLN A 9 -21.68 13.86 -19.53
CA GLN A 9 -21.22 14.50 -18.30
C GLN A 9 -20.21 13.55 -17.63
N PRO A 10 -19.07 14.06 -17.13
CA PRO A 10 -18.13 13.24 -16.39
C PRO A 10 -18.87 12.65 -15.18
N SER A 11 -18.87 11.32 -15.06
CA SER A 11 -19.44 10.61 -13.92
C SER A 11 -18.32 10.17 -12.98
N LYS A 12 -18.62 10.05 -11.67
CA LYS A 12 -17.66 9.50 -10.70
C LYS A 12 -17.09 8.16 -11.18
N LYS A 13 -17.96 7.26 -11.65
CA LYS A 13 -17.59 6.00 -12.30
C LYS A 13 -16.49 6.15 -13.35
N ALA A 14 -16.66 7.04 -14.32
CA ALA A 14 -15.72 7.18 -15.43
C ALA A 14 -14.32 7.66 -15.00
N LEU A 15 -14.22 8.30 -13.83
CA LEU A 15 -12.98 8.86 -13.30
C LEU A 15 -12.36 7.99 -12.20
N ALA A 16 -13.18 7.34 -11.38
CA ALA A 16 -12.75 6.54 -10.23
C ALA A 16 -12.47 5.07 -10.58
N ILE A 17 -13.11 4.54 -11.63
CA ILE A 17 -13.07 3.12 -11.95
C ILE A 17 -12.57 2.96 -13.38
N THR A 18 -11.49 2.20 -13.52
CA THR A 18 -10.99 1.74 -14.82
C THR A 18 -11.02 0.22 -14.88
N SER A 19 -11.20 -0.34 -16.07
CA SER A 19 -11.25 -1.79 -16.26
C SER A 19 -10.51 -2.17 -17.53
N ARG A 20 -9.71 -3.23 -17.47
CA ARG A 20 -8.97 -3.75 -18.63
C ARG A 20 -8.86 -5.27 -18.57
N ALA A 21 -8.77 -5.90 -19.75
CA ALA A 21 -8.35 -7.28 -19.85
C ALA A 21 -6.84 -7.38 -19.60
N THR A 22 -6.42 -8.39 -18.86
CA THR A 22 -5.02 -8.74 -18.69
C THR A 22 -4.52 -9.45 -19.95
N ARG A 23 -3.22 -9.34 -20.23
CA ARG A 23 -2.56 -9.89 -21.43
C ARG A 23 -1.57 -10.98 -21.05
N GLY A 24 -0.97 -11.64 -22.05
CA GLY A 24 0.04 -12.67 -21.83
C GLY A 24 -0.58 -14.03 -21.50
N SER A 25 -0.04 -14.72 -20.51
CA SER A 25 -0.46 -16.07 -20.09
C SER A 25 -1.10 -16.05 -18.70
N PRO A 26 -2.35 -15.54 -18.56
CA PRO A 26 -3.03 -15.50 -17.27
C PRO A 26 -3.25 -16.91 -16.72
N PRO A 27 -3.31 -17.07 -15.38
CA PRO A 27 -3.73 -18.32 -14.77
C PRO A 27 -5.10 -18.74 -15.31
N PRO A 28 -5.33 -20.05 -15.54
CA PRO A 28 -6.67 -20.54 -15.83
C PRO A 28 -7.63 -20.25 -14.65
N PRO A 29 -8.95 -20.49 -14.81
CA PRO A 29 -9.87 -20.44 -13.69
C PRO A 29 -9.45 -21.42 -12.58
N LEU A 30 -9.14 -20.89 -11.40
CA LEU A 30 -8.54 -21.66 -10.29
C LEU A 30 -9.40 -21.55 -9.04
N MET A 31 -9.49 -22.63 -8.27
CA MET A 31 -10.07 -22.65 -6.94
C MET A 31 -8.97 -22.60 -5.87
N GLY A 32 -9.09 -21.66 -4.94
CA GLY A 32 -8.22 -21.61 -3.76
C GLY A 32 -6.75 -21.34 -4.09
N SER A 33 -6.47 -20.65 -5.19
CA SER A 33 -5.13 -20.13 -5.47
C SER A 33 -4.75 -19.03 -4.47
N ALA A 34 -3.46 -18.90 -4.18
CA ALA A 34 -2.96 -17.81 -3.36
C ALA A 34 -2.39 -16.71 -4.25
N ILE A 35 -2.70 -15.45 -3.93
CA ILE A 35 -2.09 -14.30 -4.60
C ILE A 35 -1.53 -13.31 -3.60
N VAL A 36 -0.43 -12.66 -3.98
CA VAL A 36 0.26 -11.65 -3.18
C VAL A 36 0.90 -10.59 -4.08
N LEU A 37 0.84 -9.32 -3.65
CA LEU A 37 1.53 -8.22 -4.31
C LEU A 37 2.91 -8.02 -3.69
N VAL A 38 3.93 -7.89 -4.53
CA VAL A 38 5.32 -7.65 -4.15
C VAL A 38 5.81 -6.36 -4.78
N ASN A 39 6.48 -5.51 -3.99
CA ASN A 39 7.11 -4.26 -4.43
C ASN A 39 6.17 -3.37 -5.27
N ASP A 40 4.88 -3.38 -4.95
CA ASP A 40 3.83 -2.59 -5.62
C ASP A 40 3.70 -2.76 -7.14
N SER A 41 4.39 -3.73 -7.74
CA SER A 41 4.54 -3.85 -9.20
C SER A 41 4.32 -5.26 -9.70
N ALA A 42 4.67 -6.28 -8.92
CA ALA A 42 4.57 -7.68 -9.32
C ALA A 42 3.56 -8.43 -8.45
N LEU A 43 2.50 -8.93 -9.05
CA LEU A 43 1.53 -9.79 -8.38
C LEU A 43 1.81 -11.25 -8.70
N HIS A 44 2.08 -12.04 -7.66
CA HIS A 44 2.35 -13.47 -7.79
C HIS A 44 1.07 -14.26 -7.50
N CYS A 45 0.78 -15.26 -8.34
CA CYS A 45 -0.30 -16.23 -8.16
C CYS A 45 0.28 -17.64 -8.15
N PHE A 46 -0.02 -18.42 -7.11
CA PHE A 46 0.55 -19.74 -6.92
C PHE A 46 -0.51 -20.81 -6.64
N GLY A 47 -0.33 -21.96 -7.29
CA GLY A 47 -1.11 -23.19 -7.09
C GLY A 47 -2.61 -23.01 -7.30
N GLY A 48 -3.39 -23.83 -6.59
CA GLY A 48 -4.84 -23.89 -6.72
C GLY A 48 -5.30 -25.23 -7.29
N ARG A 49 -6.59 -25.28 -7.62
CA ARG A 49 -7.23 -26.45 -8.21
C ARG A 49 -8.01 -26.04 -9.45
N LEU A 50 -7.79 -26.77 -10.54
CA LEU A 50 -8.50 -26.59 -11.80
C LEU A 50 -9.94 -27.12 -11.70
N GLU A 51 -10.76 -26.77 -12.70
CA GLU A 51 -12.15 -27.23 -12.77
C GLU A 51 -12.26 -28.75 -12.90
N ASN A 52 -11.31 -29.39 -13.59
CA ASN A 52 -11.16 -30.84 -13.68
C ASN A 52 -10.74 -31.51 -12.34
N ARG A 53 -10.64 -30.73 -11.25
CA ARG A 53 -10.22 -31.11 -9.89
C ARG A 53 -8.73 -31.44 -9.72
N GLU A 54 -7.93 -31.26 -10.76
CA GLU A 54 -6.48 -31.42 -10.69
C GLU A 54 -5.86 -30.27 -9.88
N LEU A 55 -4.96 -30.63 -8.97
CA LEU A 55 -4.19 -29.66 -8.19
C LEU A 55 -3.02 -29.16 -9.03
N THR A 56 -2.67 -27.89 -8.87
CA THR A 56 -1.51 -27.29 -9.55
C THR A 56 -0.51 -26.74 -8.53
N ASN A 57 0.75 -26.67 -8.94
CA ASN A 57 1.82 -25.91 -8.29
C ASN A 57 2.43 -24.87 -9.26
N CYS A 58 1.65 -24.46 -10.27
CA CYS A 58 2.07 -23.46 -11.25
C CYS A 58 2.23 -22.09 -10.57
N HIS A 59 3.22 -21.32 -11.04
CA HIS A 59 3.52 -19.98 -10.55
C HIS A 59 3.38 -18.97 -11.69
N TYR A 60 2.50 -17.99 -11.50
CA TYR A 60 2.27 -16.91 -12.45
C TYR A 60 2.63 -15.57 -11.82
N VAL A 61 3.12 -14.65 -12.64
CA VAL A 61 3.43 -13.28 -12.25
C VAL A 61 2.74 -12.31 -13.19
N LEU A 62 2.05 -11.34 -12.62
CA LEU A 62 1.45 -10.22 -13.32
C LEU A 62 2.25 -8.97 -13.02
N ASP A 63 2.73 -8.31 -14.07
CA ASP A 63 3.11 -6.91 -13.98
C ASP A 63 1.83 -6.06 -13.88
N VAL A 64 1.65 -5.42 -12.72
CA VAL A 64 0.46 -4.65 -12.38
C VAL A 64 0.35 -3.37 -13.22
N GLU A 65 1.45 -2.80 -13.68
CA GLU A 65 1.45 -1.59 -14.50
C GLU A 65 1.02 -1.92 -15.93
N THR A 66 1.68 -2.90 -16.56
CA THR A 66 1.39 -3.29 -17.95
C THR A 66 0.17 -4.19 -18.09
N GLY A 67 -0.21 -4.89 -17.01
CA GLY A 67 -1.28 -5.89 -17.01
C GLY A 67 -0.90 -7.18 -17.74
N HIS A 68 0.39 -7.49 -17.86
CA HIS A 68 0.90 -8.65 -18.58
C HIS A 68 1.25 -9.81 -17.63
N TRP A 69 0.65 -10.97 -17.86
CA TRP A 69 0.93 -12.21 -17.13
C TRP A 69 2.03 -13.03 -17.79
N GLN A 70 2.92 -13.57 -16.97
CA GLN A 70 3.96 -14.53 -17.34
C GLN A 70 3.89 -15.75 -16.42
N SER A 71 4.07 -16.94 -17.01
CA SER A 71 4.27 -18.17 -16.25
C SER A 71 5.75 -18.35 -15.91
N ILE A 72 6.06 -18.67 -14.66
CA ILE A 72 7.40 -19.07 -14.23
C ILE A 72 7.48 -20.59 -14.41
N ILE A 73 8.24 -21.02 -15.41
CA ILE A 73 8.51 -22.43 -15.67
C ILE A 73 9.53 -22.90 -14.64
N SER A 74 9.08 -23.70 -13.67
CA SER A 74 10.00 -24.41 -12.77
C SER A 74 10.71 -25.52 -13.56
N ALA A 75 12.04 -25.63 -13.39
CA ALA A 75 12.93 -26.51 -14.15
C ALA A 75 12.54 -28.00 -14.13
N ASP A 76 11.65 -28.42 -13.23
CA ASP A 76 11.22 -29.81 -13.07
C ASP A 76 9.94 -30.18 -13.85
N SER A 77 9.30 -29.22 -14.53
CA SER A 77 8.05 -29.49 -15.26
C SER A 77 8.24 -30.17 -16.63
N SER A 78 9.47 -30.44 -17.07
CA SER A 78 9.75 -31.15 -18.32
C SER A 78 9.58 -32.68 -18.25
N ASN A 79 9.17 -33.26 -17.11
CA ASN A 79 9.02 -34.72 -16.96
C ASN A 79 7.57 -35.24 -16.91
N ASN A 80 6.55 -34.39 -16.98
CA ASN A 80 5.18 -34.86 -17.22
C ASN A 80 4.87 -34.86 -18.72
N ASN A 81 5.30 -35.93 -19.38
CA ASN A 81 4.80 -36.32 -20.68
C ASN A 81 3.31 -36.65 -20.56
N ASN A 82 2.43 -35.68 -20.86
CA ASN A 82 1.27 -35.89 -21.70
C ASN A 82 0.67 -34.58 -22.18
N THR A 83 0.42 -34.54 -23.49
CA THR A 83 -0.36 -33.57 -24.27
C THR A 83 0.15 -32.14 -24.39
N ASP A 84 0.98 -31.89 -25.42
CA ASP A 84 0.57 -31.03 -26.54
C ASP A 84 1.54 -31.17 -27.73
N LYS A 85 1.25 -32.13 -28.61
CA LYS A 85 1.81 -32.14 -29.97
C LYS A 85 0.97 -31.17 -30.82
N ASN A 86 1.30 -29.88 -30.80
CA ASN A 86 1.13 -28.92 -31.93
C ASN A 86 1.40 -27.47 -31.50
N ALA A 87 2.63 -27.15 -31.12
CA ALA A 87 3.10 -25.76 -31.05
C ALA A 87 4.43 -25.62 -31.79
N THR A 88 4.37 -25.57 -33.12
CA THR A 88 5.40 -24.92 -33.93
C THR A 88 5.23 -23.41 -33.79
N ASP A 89 5.70 -22.83 -32.68
CA ASP A 89 5.82 -21.38 -32.52
C ASP A 89 7.30 -21.00 -32.36
N PRO A 90 7.91 -20.27 -33.31
CA PRO A 90 9.32 -19.87 -33.24
C PRO A 90 9.64 -18.78 -32.21
N ARG A 91 8.72 -18.48 -31.27
CA ARG A 91 8.92 -17.48 -30.19
C ARG A 91 9.42 -18.04 -28.86
N ALA A 92 9.61 -19.35 -28.73
CA ALA A 92 10.20 -20.00 -27.54
C ALA A 92 11.74 -19.80 -27.41
N LEU A 93 12.36 -18.96 -28.24
CA LEU A 93 13.81 -18.75 -28.29
C LEU A 93 14.30 -17.43 -27.64
N PHE A 94 13.44 -16.67 -26.97
CA PHE A 94 13.81 -15.36 -26.37
C PHE A 94 13.98 -15.36 -24.85
N SER A 95 14.02 -16.51 -24.16
CA SER A 95 14.30 -16.56 -22.71
C SER A 95 15.75 -16.87 -22.33
N LEU A 96 16.68 -16.88 -23.28
CA LEU A 96 18.12 -17.06 -23.02
C LEU A 96 18.91 -15.93 -23.65
N SER A 97 19.01 -14.77 -22.98
CA SER A 97 20.10 -13.83 -23.22
C SER A 97 20.17 -12.78 -22.10
N LEU A 98 20.69 -13.16 -20.93
CA LEU A 98 21.43 -12.26 -20.03
C LEU A 98 22.47 -13.06 -19.22
N THR A 99 23.31 -13.84 -19.91
CA THR A 99 24.67 -14.15 -19.44
C THR A 99 25.57 -14.19 -20.67
N THR A 100 26.45 -13.22 -20.81
CA THR A 100 27.51 -13.23 -21.81
C THR A 100 28.70 -13.96 -21.24
N ASP A 101 28.90 -15.21 -21.64
CA ASP A 101 30.23 -15.82 -21.75
C ASP A 101 30.21 -16.92 -22.84
N PRO A 102 30.95 -16.79 -23.95
CA PRO A 102 30.91 -17.74 -25.04
C PRO A 102 32.08 -18.72 -24.94
N ALA A 103 31.89 -19.88 -24.30
CA ALA A 103 32.58 -21.13 -24.65
C ALA A 103 32.21 -22.26 -23.66
N ASN A 104 31.18 -23.04 -23.95
CA ASN A 104 31.29 -24.51 -24.02
C ASN A 104 29.98 -25.12 -24.52
N ASN A 105 29.96 -25.58 -25.77
CA ASN A 105 28.87 -26.41 -26.27
C ASN A 105 29.05 -27.82 -25.72
N ASN A 106 28.32 -28.15 -24.65
CA ASN A 106 27.91 -29.53 -24.39
C ASN A 106 26.55 -29.55 -23.72
N SER A 107 25.59 -30.04 -24.50
CA SER A 107 24.19 -30.31 -24.16
C SER A 107 24.08 -31.31 -23.01
N GLY A 108 23.46 -30.87 -21.91
CA GLY A 108 23.02 -31.72 -20.81
C GLY A 108 22.13 -30.92 -19.88
N SER A 109 20.86 -31.29 -19.80
CA SER A 109 19.86 -30.79 -18.85
C SER A 109 20.37 -30.98 -17.42
N LEU A 110 20.89 -29.90 -16.81
CA LEU A 110 21.11 -29.82 -15.37
C LEU A 110 19.83 -29.26 -14.74
N SER A 111 18.93 -30.14 -14.30
CA SER A 111 18.00 -29.79 -13.23
C SER A 111 18.85 -29.43 -12.01
N ASP A 112 18.79 -28.18 -11.57
CA ASP A 112 19.61 -27.69 -10.47
C ASP A 112 19.10 -28.32 -9.15
N PRO A 113 19.86 -29.22 -8.51
CA PRO A 113 19.37 -30.11 -7.44
C PRO A 113 19.01 -29.41 -6.12
N LEU A 114 18.96 -28.07 -6.08
CA LEU A 114 18.79 -27.26 -4.86
C LEU A 114 17.44 -26.53 -4.75
N SER A 115 16.61 -26.52 -5.80
CA SER A 115 15.28 -25.86 -5.74
C SER A 115 14.18 -26.91 -5.54
N ILE A 116 13.54 -26.93 -4.37
CA ILE A 116 12.48 -27.90 -4.04
C ILE A 116 11.12 -27.19 -4.09
N PRO A 117 10.36 -27.24 -5.20
CA PRO A 117 9.06 -26.61 -5.27
C PRO A 117 8.03 -27.33 -4.38
N PRO A 118 7.05 -26.61 -3.83
CA PRO A 118 5.97 -27.25 -3.08
C PRO A 118 5.11 -28.12 -3.99
N GLN A 119 4.61 -29.23 -3.44
CA GLN A 119 3.65 -30.08 -4.14
C GLN A 119 2.36 -29.33 -4.51
N PRO A 120 1.65 -29.78 -5.58
CA PRO A 120 0.36 -29.23 -5.98
C PRO A 120 -0.66 -29.18 -4.83
N ARG A 121 -1.30 -28.01 -4.67
CA ARG A 121 -2.17 -27.73 -3.51
C ARG A 121 -3.08 -26.54 -3.73
N TYR A 122 -4.12 -26.43 -2.92
CA TYR A 122 -5.06 -25.30 -2.90
C TYR A 122 -5.41 -24.89 -1.46
N PHE A 123 -5.97 -23.69 -1.29
CA PHE A 123 -6.28 -23.07 0.01
C PHE A 123 -5.09 -23.03 0.99
N HIS A 124 -3.89 -22.87 0.44
CA HIS A 124 -2.69 -22.48 1.18
C HIS A 124 -2.62 -20.95 1.27
N THR A 125 -1.67 -20.43 2.03
CA THR A 125 -1.38 -18.99 2.07
C THR A 125 0.00 -18.70 1.50
N VAL A 126 0.16 -17.51 0.91
CA VAL A 126 1.45 -16.97 0.45
C VAL A 126 1.55 -15.53 0.91
N ASN A 127 2.67 -15.17 1.54
CA ASN A 127 2.92 -13.85 2.08
C ASN A 127 4.29 -13.32 1.62
N ALA A 128 4.35 -12.04 1.25
CA ALA A 128 5.59 -11.41 0.82
C ALA A 128 6.38 -10.89 2.03
N TYR A 129 7.68 -11.16 2.06
CA TYR A 129 8.59 -10.64 3.08
C TYR A 129 9.94 -10.34 2.44
N GLY A 130 10.27 -9.05 2.32
CA GLY A 130 11.46 -8.61 1.57
C GLY A 130 11.41 -9.11 0.12
N THR A 131 12.46 -9.78 -0.31
CA THR A 131 12.57 -10.40 -1.65
C THR A 131 12.07 -11.85 -1.71
N SER A 132 11.36 -12.32 -0.68
CA SER A 132 10.91 -13.70 -0.55
C SER A 132 9.39 -13.82 -0.47
N LEU A 133 8.84 -14.92 -0.99
CA LEU A 133 7.47 -15.35 -0.77
C LEU A 133 7.45 -16.55 0.17
N ILE A 134 6.66 -16.47 1.22
CA ILE A 134 6.54 -17.52 2.23
C ILE A 134 5.20 -18.21 2.06
N LEU A 135 5.24 -19.50 1.73
CA LEU A 135 4.07 -20.35 1.55
C LEU A 135 3.89 -21.27 2.75
N PHE A 136 2.68 -21.35 3.29
CA PHE A 136 2.37 -22.25 4.40
C PHE A 136 1.12 -23.11 4.12
N GLY A 137 1.24 -24.41 4.39
CA GLY A 137 0.13 -25.36 4.51
C GLY A 137 -0.71 -25.52 3.24
N GLY A 138 -2.03 -25.60 3.42
CA GLY A 138 -3.00 -25.88 2.36
C GLY A 138 -3.48 -27.33 2.35
N MET A 139 -4.19 -27.72 1.30
CA MET A 139 -4.67 -29.08 1.09
C MET A 139 -4.01 -29.66 -0.17
N GLY A 140 -3.39 -30.83 -0.04
CA GLY A 140 -2.70 -31.53 -1.12
C GLY A 140 -2.91 -33.05 -1.04
N THR A 141 -2.29 -33.78 -1.96
CA THR A 141 -2.34 -35.26 -1.99
C THR A 141 -1.21 -35.85 -1.17
N ILE A 142 -1.50 -36.84 -0.34
CA ILE A 142 -0.49 -37.62 0.40
C ILE A 142 -0.58 -39.08 -0.06
N SER A 143 0.57 -39.70 -0.32
CA SER A 143 0.65 -41.14 -0.61
C SER A 143 0.43 -41.93 0.69
N VAL A 144 -0.54 -42.85 0.65
CA VAL A 144 -0.78 -43.78 1.76
C VAL A 144 -0.12 -45.10 1.38
N ASN A 145 0.96 -45.47 2.06
CA ASN A 145 1.53 -46.81 1.93
C ASN A 145 0.55 -47.80 2.56
N ARG A 146 -0.32 -48.41 1.75
CA ARG A 146 -1.12 -49.56 2.20
C ARG A 146 -0.18 -50.76 2.34
N SER A 147 0.30 -51.01 3.56
CA SER A 147 0.88 -52.30 3.91
C SER A 147 -0.25 -53.33 4.02
N GLY A 148 -0.49 -54.12 2.98
CA GLY A 148 -1.47 -55.21 3.01
C GLY A 148 -1.84 -55.69 1.63
N GLU A 149 -1.54 -56.96 1.37
CA GLU A 149 -1.93 -57.76 0.21
C GLU A 149 -3.44 -57.65 -0.03
N ASP A 150 -3.84 -57.00 -1.12
CA ASP A 150 -5.10 -57.18 -1.87
C ASP A 150 -5.26 -56.04 -2.89
N SER A 151 -4.66 -56.16 -4.07
CA SER A 151 -4.90 -55.19 -5.15
C SER A 151 -4.69 -55.78 -6.55
N ASP A 152 -5.67 -56.58 -7.01
CA ASP A 152 -5.89 -56.87 -8.43
C ASP A 152 -6.87 -55.86 -9.07
N ASN A 153 -6.83 -54.58 -8.67
CA ASN A 153 -7.61 -53.50 -9.29
C ASN A 153 -6.70 -52.33 -9.68
N GLU A 154 -6.21 -52.35 -10.93
CA GLU A 154 -5.40 -51.30 -11.58
C GLU A 154 -6.17 -49.98 -11.88
N GLY A 155 -7.04 -49.52 -10.96
CA GLY A 155 -7.96 -48.40 -11.22
C GLY A 155 -7.92 -47.20 -10.28
N ASP A 156 -7.29 -47.29 -9.09
CA ASP A 156 -7.49 -46.28 -8.05
C ASP A 156 -6.22 -45.92 -7.27
N TYR A 157 -5.19 -45.44 -7.99
CA TYR A 157 -4.05 -44.73 -7.39
C TYR A 157 -4.43 -43.25 -7.14
N GLN A 158 -5.51 -42.97 -6.41
CA GLN A 158 -5.79 -41.61 -5.94
C GLN A 158 -5.22 -41.41 -4.53
N GLY A 159 -4.13 -40.64 -4.44
CA GLY A 159 -3.57 -40.19 -3.16
C GLY A 159 -4.64 -39.52 -2.29
N GLN A 160 -4.60 -39.76 -0.98
CA GLN A 160 -5.60 -39.22 -0.06
C GLN A 160 -5.37 -37.71 0.11
N MET A 161 -6.44 -36.92 -0.01
CA MET A 161 -6.40 -35.49 0.27
C MET A 161 -6.20 -35.23 1.76
N ALA A 162 -5.19 -34.45 2.11
CA ALA A 162 -4.89 -34.10 3.49
C ALA A 162 -4.40 -32.66 3.63
N ALA A 163 -4.68 -32.07 4.79
CA ALA A 163 -4.14 -30.77 5.16
C ALA A 163 -2.63 -30.87 5.36
N LEU A 164 -1.91 -29.79 5.05
CA LEU A 164 -0.46 -29.69 5.11
C LEU A 164 -0.02 -28.66 6.16
N ALA A 165 1.20 -28.80 6.66
CA ALA A 165 1.85 -27.88 7.61
C ALA A 165 3.29 -27.53 7.17
N ASP A 166 3.67 -27.87 5.94
CA ASP A 166 4.97 -27.55 5.39
C ASP A 166 5.11 -26.06 5.05
N LEU A 167 6.35 -25.60 5.09
CA LEU A 167 6.74 -24.21 4.90
C LEU A 167 7.73 -24.13 3.73
N HIS A 168 7.40 -23.33 2.73
CA HIS A 168 8.25 -23.13 1.55
C HIS A 168 8.55 -21.65 1.38
N VAL A 169 9.75 -21.36 0.91
CA VAL A 169 10.21 -20.00 0.65
C VAL A 169 10.65 -19.91 -0.79
N TYR A 170 10.04 -19.01 -1.55
CA TYR A 170 10.47 -18.67 -2.90
C TYR A 170 11.26 -17.38 -2.87
N ASP A 171 12.53 -17.44 -3.23
CA ASP A 171 13.36 -16.25 -3.42
C ASP A 171 13.10 -15.69 -4.82
N ILE A 172 12.61 -14.45 -4.88
CA ILE A 172 12.16 -13.81 -6.14
C ILE A 172 13.34 -13.44 -7.03
N ILE A 173 14.49 -13.12 -6.44
CA ILE A 173 15.70 -12.71 -7.17
C ILE A 173 16.34 -13.92 -7.83
N THR A 174 16.53 -14.99 -7.07
CA THR A 174 17.15 -16.22 -7.57
C THR A 174 16.18 -17.14 -8.28
N GLN A 175 14.87 -16.89 -8.14
CA GLN A 175 13.77 -17.69 -8.67
C GLN A 175 13.80 -19.15 -8.20
N ARG A 176 14.13 -19.36 -6.92
CA ARG A 176 14.32 -20.70 -6.34
C ARG A 176 13.40 -20.95 -5.16
N TRP A 177 12.93 -22.18 -5.06
CA TRP A 177 12.17 -22.67 -3.92
C TRP A 177 13.08 -23.34 -2.88
N GLN A 178 12.83 -23.06 -1.61
CA GLN A 178 13.48 -23.68 -0.48
C GLN A 178 12.43 -24.24 0.46
N HIS A 179 12.50 -25.54 0.75
CA HIS A 179 11.73 -26.14 1.82
C HIS A 179 12.36 -25.80 3.17
N LYS A 180 11.57 -25.22 4.08
CA LYS A 180 12.01 -24.88 5.44
C LYS A 180 11.39 -25.86 6.43
N THR A 181 12.23 -26.38 7.32
CA THR A 181 11.81 -27.28 8.41
C THR A 181 12.16 -26.66 9.76
N PRO A 182 11.35 -25.70 10.26
CA PRO A 182 11.50 -25.17 11.62
C PRO A 182 11.53 -26.26 12.68
N THR A 183 12.25 -26.01 13.78
CA THR A 183 12.27 -26.91 14.94
C THR A 183 10.86 -27.06 15.50
N VAL A 184 10.41 -28.31 15.68
CA VAL A 184 9.10 -28.61 16.25
C VAL A 184 9.11 -28.28 17.74
N ASN A 185 8.14 -27.49 18.17
CA ASN A 185 7.94 -27.06 19.55
C ASN A 185 6.44 -26.89 19.85
N GLN A 186 6.11 -26.42 21.06
CA GLN A 186 4.72 -26.24 21.50
C GLN A 186 3.91 -25.22 20.67
N HIS A 187 4.58 -24.35 19.92
CA HIS A 187 3.95 -23.31 19.09
C HIS A 187 3.80 -23.73 17.62
N THR A 188 4.34 -24.90 17.26
CA THR A 188 4.31 -25.40 15.89
C THR A 188 2.87 -25.65 15.43
N PRO A 189 2.44 -25.06 14.30
CA PRO A 189 1.07 -25.18 13.85
C PRO A 189 0.76 -26.60 13.39
N ARG A 190 -0.46 -27.04 13.67
CA ARG A 190 -1.05 -28.22 13.03
C ARG A 190 -1.26 -27.98 11.54
N ALA A 191 -1.28 -29.08 10.79
CA ALA A 191 -1.65 -29.10 9.38
C ALA A 191 -3.05 -28.52 9.16
N ARG A 192 -3.15 -27.56 8.22
CA ARG A 192 -4.35 -26.77 8.03
C ARG A 192 -4.50 -26.23 6.61
N TRP A 193 -5.74 -26.08 6.17
CA TRP A 193 -6.10 -25.46 4.90
C TRP A 193 -7.22 -24.43 5.13
N ALA A 194 -7.42 -23.55 4.16
CA ALA A 194 -8.37 -22.43 4.24
C ALA A 194 -8.17 -21.55 5.48
N HIS A 195 -6.92 -21.52 5.97
CA HIS A 195 -6.47 -20.62 7.03
C HIS A 195 -6.15 -19.24 6.45
N LEU A 196 -5.86 -18.31 7.33
CA LEU A 196 -5.40 -16.96 7.00
C LEU A 196 -3.94 -16.84 7.40
N ALA A 197 -3.21 -15.93 6.77
CA ALA A 197 -1.87 -15.60 7.20
C ALA A 197 -1.56 -14.14 6.89
N THR A 198 -0.82 -13.48 7.77
CA THR A 198 -0.38 -12.10 7.60
C THR A 198 1.03 -11.88 8.11
N ILE A 199 1.70 -10.88 7.57
CA ILE A 199 2.99 -10.41 8.06
C ILE A 199 2.78 -9.31 9.08
N LEU A 200 3.45 -9.46 10.22
CA LEU A 200 3.51 -8.49 11.29
C LEU A 200 4.98 -8.19 11.58
N GLY A 201 5.51 -7.13 10.97
CA GLY A 201 6.95 -6.85 10.94
C GLY A 201 7.75 -8.00 10.35
N HIS A 202 8.53 -8.71 11.18
CA HIS A 202 9.29 -9.89 10.77
C HIS A 202 8.65 -11.22 11.23
N PHE A 203 7.39 -11.18 11.67
CA PHE A 203 6.65 -12.38 12.03
C PHE A 203 5.63 -12.76 10.96
N LEU A 204 5.56 -14.05 10.63
CA LEU A 204 4.42 -14.64 9.94
C LEU A 204 3.42 -15.14 10.98
N VAL A 205 2.18 -14.64 10.92
CA VAL A 205 1.10 -15.08 11.82
C VAL A 205 0.10 -15.90 11.03
N VAL A 206 0.04 -17.20 11.30
CA VAL A 206 -0.89 -18.17 10.68
C VAL A 206 -2.11 -18.30 11.58
N ILE A 207 -3.31 -17.99 11.06
CA ILE A 207 -4.53 -17.81 11.84
C ILE A 207 -5.61 -18.77 11.34
N GLY A 208 -6.11 -19.61 12.25
CA GLY A 208 -7.31 -20.40 12.04
C GLY A 208 -7.17 -21.50 10.98
N GLY A 209 -8.24 -21.73 10.23
CA GLY A 209 -8.37 -22.72 9.17
C GLY A 209 -9.06 -24.00 9.62
N THR A 210 -8.90 -25.04 8.83
CA THR A 210 -9.47 -26.37 9.11
C THR A 210 -8.41 -27.45 8.95
N ASP A 211 -8.51 -28.51 9.76
CA ASP A 211 -7.66 -29.70 9.63
C ASP A 211 -8.18 -30.68 8.55
N THR A 212 -7.51 -31.82 8.40
CA THR A 212 -7.90 -32.90 7.48
C THR A 212 -9.29 -33.47 7.79
N ASN A 213 -9.69 -33.47 9.06
CA ASN A 213 -10.98 -33.95 9.53
C ASN A 213 -12.09 -32.88 9.40
N LYS A 214 -11.78 -31.72 8.82
CA LYS A 214 -12.68 -30.57 8.65
C LYS A 214 -13.10 -29.91 9.97
N ASN A 215 -12.36 -30.16 11.06
CA ASN A 215 -12.54 -29.43 12.30
C ASN A 215 -11.85 -28.07 12.19
N TYR A 216 -12.46 -27.04 12.78
CA TYR A 216 -11.81 -25.74 12.86
C TYR A 216 -10.57 -25.82 13.74
N VAL A 217 -9.54 -25.10 13.31
CA VAL A 217 -8.37 -24.80 14.14
C VAL A 217 -8.61 -23.43 14.75
N GLU A 218 -8.70 -23.35 16.07
CA GLU A 218 -9.09 -22.12 16.78
C GLU A 218 -7.89 -21.44 17.48
N ASP A 219 -6.71 -21.62 16.88
CA ASP A 219 -5.45 -20.99 17.28
C ASP A 219 -4.86 -20.12 16.16
N ALA A 220 -3.95 -19.22 16.54
CA ALA A 220 -2.97 -18.64 15.65
C ALA A 220 -1.56 -18.96 16.11
N CYS A 221 -0.64 -19.20 15.17
CA CYS A 221 0.76 -19.50 15.42
C CYS A 221 1.65 -18.41 14.82
N VAL A 222 2.73 -18.05 15.53
CA VAL A 222 3.63 -16.96 15.15
C VAL A 222 5.01 -17.53 14.87
N LEU A 223 5.48 -17.35 13.64
CA LEU A 223 6.81 -17.72 13.17
C LEU A 223 7.68 -16.46 13.06
N ASP A 224 8.85 -16.47 13.68
CA ASP A 224 9.88 -15.45 13.49
C ASP A 224 10.65 -15.76 12.19
N LEU A 225 10.66 -14.82 11.25
CA LEU A 225 11.27 -14.99 9.93
C LEU A 225 12.78 -14.73 9.92
N HIS A 226 13.35 -14.20 11.01
CA HIS A 226 14.80 -14.10 11.17
C HIS A 226 15.38 -15.41 11.69
N THR A 227 14.76 -15.98 12.73
CA THR A 227 15.25 -17.20 13.38
C THR A 227 14.68 -18.48 12.78
N TRP A 228 13.57 -18.39 12.02
CA TRP A 228 12.80 -19.52 11.51
C TRP A 228 12.25 -20.44 12.62
N GLU A 229 11.89 -19.86 13.76
CA GLU A 229 11.29 -20.58 14.89
C GLU A 229 9.85 -20.14 15.17
N TRP A 230 9.00 -21.10 15.54
CA TRP A 230 7.65 -20.80 16.04
C TRP A 230 7.76 -20.30 17.48
N VAL A 231 7.49 -19.02 17.70
CA VAL A 231 7.82 -18.34 18.97
C VAL A 231 6.61 -18.09 19.87
N ALA A 232 5.39 -18.09 19.33
CA ALA A 232 4.18 -17.84 20.12
C ALA A 232 2.94 -18.51 19.51
N SER A 233 1.91 -18.65 20.35
CA SER A 233 0.57 -19.06 19.92
C SER A 233 -0.50 -18.24 20.62
N ILE A 234 -1.57 -17.92 19.88
CA ILE A 234 -2.73 -17.17 20.35
C ILE A 234 -3.91 -18.13 20.33
N GLN A 235 -4.47 -18.39 21.50
CA GLN A 235 -5.58 -19.35 21.65
C GLN A 235 -6.94 -18.64 21.62
N ASN A 236 -8.01 -19.40 21.42
CA ASN A 236 -9.40 -18.93 21.47
C ASN A 236 -9.72 -17.81 20.45
N ILE A 237 -9.10 -17.84 19.26
CA ILE A 237 -9.43 -16.89 18.20
C ILE A 237 -10.84 -17.12 17.62
N GLY A 238 -11.43 -18.29 17.89
CA GLY A 238 -12.73 -18.72 17.38
C GLY A 238 -12.65 -19.38 16.01
N GLN A 239 -13.80 -19.56 15.36
CA GLN A 239 -13.91 -20.25 14.07
C GLN A 239 -13.50 -19.33 12.91
N CYS A 240 -12.20 -19.18 12.72
CA CYS A 240 -11.64 -18.36 11.64
C CYS A 240 -11.28 -19.22 10.43
N GLY A 241 -11.77 -18.84 9.25
CA GLY A 241 -11.40 -19.48 7.99
C GLY A 241 -11.72 -18.58 6.80
N SER A 242 -10.98 -18.74 5.71
CA SER A 242 -11.00 -17.82 4.54
C SER A 242 -12.37 -17.65 3.87
N TYR A 243 -13.32 -18.55 4.14
CA TYR A 243 -14.70 -18.46 3.67
C TYR A 243 -15.51 -17.32 4.30
N ARG A 244 -15.15 -16.93 5.53
CA ARG A 244 -15.98 -16.07 6.42
C ARG A 244 -15.18 -15.07 7.25
N THR A 245 -13.86 -15.18 7.23
CA THR A 245 -12.97 -14.37 8.05
C THR A 245 -11.86 -13.82 7.20
N VAL A 246 -11.40 -12.63 7.53
CA VAL A 246 -10.19 -12.04 6.98
C VAL A 246 -9.33 -11.43 8.09
N ALA A 247 -8.02 -11.54 7.91
CA ALA A 247 -7.02 -10.90 8.74
C ALA A 247 -6.32 -9.82 7.90
N ALA A 248 -6.20 -8.62 8.43
CA ALA A 248 -5.50 -7.52 7.78
C ALA A 248 -4.58 -6.82 8.78
N THR A 249 -3.39 -6.44 8.33
CA THR A 249 -2.42 -5.65 9.11
C THR A 249 -2.12 -4.35 8.36
N GLY A 250 -1.87 -3.28 9.11
CA GLY A 250 -1.30 -2.06 8.54
C GLY A 250 0.14 -2.30 8.07
N PRO A 251 0.68 -1.44 7.19
CA PRO A 251 2.08 -1.53 6.80
C PRO A 251 2.96 -1.48 8.05
N SER A 252 3.84 -2.46 8.20
CA SER A 252 4.89 -2.38 9.21
C SER A 252 5.90 -1.35 8.73
N ILE A 253 6.14 -0.31 9.52
CA ILE A 253 7.30 0.54 9.31
C ILE A 253 8.52 -0.38 9.51
N GLN A 254 9.16 -0.82 8.43
CA GLN A 254 10.54 -1.26 8.54
C GLN A 254 11.28 -0.01 9.01
N ALA A 255 11.78 -0.03 10.24
CA ALA A 255 12.70 0.99 10.71
C ALA A 255 13.77 1.13 9.62
N ASN A 256 14.04 2.37 9.19
CA ASN A 256 15.10 2.72 8.26
C ASN A 256 16.42 2.09 8.76
N GLY A 257 16.69 0.85 8.39
CA GLY A 257 18.05 0.36 8.27
C GLY A 257 18.54 0.94 6.97
N ASP A 258 19.49 1.86 7.04
CA ASP A 258 20.26 2.50 5.96
C ASP A 258 20.03 1.90 4.57
N PHE A 259 18.84 2.13 4.02
CA PHE A 259 18.69 2.27 2.59
C PHE A 259 19.28 3.65 2.35
N THR A 260 20.55 3.68 1.95
CA THR A 260 20.95 4.72 1.01
C THR A 260 19.85 4.74 -0.04
N PRO A 261 19.08 5.83 -0.21
CA PRO A 261 18.16 5.89 -1.31
C PRO A 261 19.03 5.68 -2.53
N SER A 262 18.85 4.54 -3.21
CA SER A 262 19.20 4.49 -4.61
C SER A 262 18.37 5.62 -5.21
N THR A 263 19.03 6.74 -5.45
CA THR A 263 18.59 7.78 -6.36
C THR A 263 17.83 7.10 -7.48
N PRO A 264 16.61 7.54 -7.82
CA PRO A 264 15.97 7.07 -9.03
C PRO A 264 16.97 7.30 -10.16
N SER A 265 17.53 6.22 -10.70
CA SER A 265 18.31 6.28 -11.91
C SER A 265 17.30 6.60 -13.00
N PHE A 266 17.18 7.89 -13.28
CA PHE A 266 16.61 8.38 -14.53
C PHE A 266 17.30 7.60 -15.67
N PRO A 267 16.57 7.12 -16.68
CA PRO A 267 17.21 6.68 -17.91
C PRO A 267 18.07 7.84 -18.42
N SER A 268 19.36 7.55 -18.66
CA SER A 268 20.31 8.48 -19.28
C SER A 268 19.69 9.14 -20.49
N ALA A 269 19.93 10.43 -20.63
CA ALA A 269 19.48 11.30 -21.71
C ALA A 269 20.18 11.01 -23.06
N ASP A 270 20.28 9.74 -23.46
CA ASP A 270 20.82 9.33 -24.77
C ASP A 270 19.78 8.65 -25.68
N ALA A 271 18.53 8.47 -25.23
CA ALA A 271 17.55 7.68 -25.98
C ALA A 271 16.68 8.47 -26.98
N PHE A 272 16.73 9.82 -27.02
CA PHE A 272 16.04 10.59 -28.06
C PHE A 272 16.75 11.91 -28.38
N SER A 273 17.80 11.83 -29.20
CA SER A 273 18.16 12.96 -30.09
C SER A 273 17.74 12.61 -31.53
N PRO A 274 16.98 13.47 -32.23
CA PRO A 274 16.82 13.37 -33.66
C PRO A 274 18.17 13.67 -34.34
N GLN A 275 18.57 12.78 -35.23
CA GLN A 275 19.77 12.88 -36.06
C GLN A 275 19.82 14.21 -36.82
N ILE A 276 20.76 15.09 -36.48
CA ILE A 276 21.33 16.06 -37.41
C ILE A 276 22.85 16.05 -37.24
N SER A 277 23.50 15.75 -38.35
CA SER A 277 24.94 15.71 -38.54
C SER A 277 25.58 17.10 -38.48
N SER A 278 26.74 17.22 -37.85
CA SER A 278 27.88 17.92 -38.45
C SER A 278 29.14 17.74 -37.60
N ASN A 279 30.18 17.26 -38.26
CA ASN A 279 31.57 17.36 -37.84
C ASN A 279 31.88 18.78 -37.36
N LEU A 280 32.57 18.95 -36.23
CA LEU A 280 33.75 19.83 -36.13
C LEU A 280 34.47 19.62 -34.80
N SER A 281 35.80 19.56 -34.91
CA SER A 281 36.82 19.30 -33.90
C SER A 281 36.98 20.42 -32.86
N TRP A 282 37.31 20.03 -31.62
CA TRP A 282 37.77 20.90 -30.53
C TRP A 282 39.14 21.53 -30.82
N PRO A 283 39.36 22.78 -30.37
CA PRO A 283 40.64 23.16 -29.83
C PRO A 283 40.53 23.56 -28.34
N THR A 284 41.40 22.95 -27.56
CA THR A 284 41.81 23.34 -26.21
C THR A 284 42.48 24.71 -26.21
N THR A 285 41.98 25.67 -25.44
CA THR A 285 42.79 26.73 -24.78
C THR A 285 41.99 27.44 -23.68
N GLU A 286 42.51 27.32 -22.46
CA GLU A 286 42.58 28.26 -21.33
C GLU A 286 41.59 29.44 -21.25
N SER A 287 40.73 29.43 -20.23
CA SER A 287 40.60 30.45 -19.15
C SER A 287 39.21 30.40 -18.48
N GLY A 288 39.16 30.12 -17.17
CA GLY A 288 37.95 30.36 -16.34
C GLY A 288 37.83 29.44 -15.11
N PRO A 289 37.40 29.94 -13.93
CA PRO A 289 37.83 29.40 -12.63
C PRO A 289 36.87 28.38 -12.00
N ILE A 290 37.49 27.41 -11.33
CA ILE A 290 36.94 26.24 -10.61
C ILE A 290 36.39 26.61 -9.21
N ASP A 291 36.17 27.89 -8.89
CA ASP A 291 36.02 28.35 -7.50
C ASP A 291 34.59 28.47 -6.93
N ALA A 292 33.56 27.90 -7.56
CA ALA A 292 32.19 27.95 -7.01
C ALA A 292 31.83 26.78 -6.05
N MET A 293 32.62 25.71 -6.03
CA MET A 293 32.34 24.50 -5.21
C MET A 293 33.18 24.41 -3.92
N ALA A 294 34.17 25.28 -3.72
CA ALA A 294 35.02 25.27 -2.52
C ALA A 294 34.43 26.04 -1.33
N SER A 295 33.41 26.88 -1.53
CA SER A 295 32.87 27.78 -0.48
C SER A 295 31.83 27.15 0.45
N ILE A 296 31.44 25.89 0.25
CA ILE A 296 30.40 25.24 1.09
C ILE A 296 31.01 24.40 2.23
N SER A 297 32.30 24.04 2.17
CA SER A 297 32.95 23.25 3.23
C SER A 297 33.57 24.08 4.37
N GLN A 298 33.70 25.41 4.20
CA GLN A 298 34.32 26.29 5.21
C GLN A 298 33.34 27.00 6.16
N VAL A 299 32.02 26.96 5.91
CA VAL A 299 31.03 27.61 6.80
C VAL A 299 30.54 26.67 7.92
N LEU A 300 30.81 25.36 7.84
CA LEU A 300 30.36 24.36 8.83
C LEU A 300 31.48 23.81 9.75
N SER A 301 32.67 24.41 9.76
CA SER A 301 33.82 23.91 10.55
C SER A 301 34.58 24.96 11.39
N GLY A 302 33.92 26.04 11.83
CA GLY A 302 34.52 27.10 12.66
C GLY A 302 34.01 27.12 14.11
N ARG A 303 34.78 26.56 15.04
CA ARG A 303 34.52 26.51 16.49
C ARG A 303 34.38 27.91 17.11
N ILE A 304 33.36 28.07 17.96
CA ILE A 304 33.27 29.11 18.98
C ILE A 304 34.44 28.94 19.96
N SER A 305 35.31 29.93 20.06
CA SER A 305 36.27 30.08 21.14
C SER A 305 35.83 31.25 22.02
N ALA A 306 35.67 31.02 23.32
CA ALA A 306 35.46 32.06 24.32
C ALA A 306 36.54 31.95 25.42
N PRO A 307 36.87 33.05 26.12
CA PRO A 307 38.20 33.27 26.68
C PRO A 307 38.41 32.73 28.11
N SER A 308 39.68 32.63 28.46
CA SER A 308 40.26 32.14 29.72
C SER A 308 39.89 32.93 30.97
N SER A 309 39.65 32.24 32.07
CA SER A 309 40.00 32.71 33.42
C SER A 309 40.53 31.55 34.27
N THR A 310 41.59 31.85 35.02
CA THR A 310 42.43 30.94 35.80
C THR A 310 41.91 30.69 37.22
N SER A 311 42.05 29.42 37.64
CA SER A 311 42.32 28.91 38.99
C SER A 311 41.38 29.28 40.15
N SER A 312 40.75 28.27 40.75
CA SER A 312 41.28 27.61 41.96
C SER A 312 40.30 26.56 42.51
N SER A 313 40.87 25.46 42.97
CA SER A 313 40.26 24.36 43.72
C SER A 313 39.70 24.80 45.07
N GLN A 314 38.62 24.15 45.57
CA GLN A 314 38.57 23.47 46.88
C GLN A 314 37.15 22.98 47.26
N HIS A 315 37.12 21.75 47.77
CA HIS A 315 36.33 21.24 48.92
C HIS A 315 34.78 21.25 49.00
N SER A 316 34.27 20.02 49.11
CA SER A 316 33.48 19.45 50.24
C SER A 316 31.99 19.77 50.44
N SER A 317 31.24 18.65 50.45
CA SER A 317 30.37 18.14 51.54
C SER A 317 28.95 18.69 51.76
N LYS A 318 28.04 17.70 51.74
CA LYS A 318 27.05 17.32 52.77
C LYS A 318 25.77 18.13 53.01
N SER A 319 24.72 17.31 53.20
CA SER A 319 23.59 17.44 54.13
C SER A 319 22.38 18.21 53.58
N LEU A 320 21.14 17.94 53.97
CA LEU A 320 20.38 16.84 54.59
C LEU A 320 18.96 17.41 54.76
N ASP A 321 17.97 16.52 54.90
CA ASP A 321 16.64 16.74 55.50
C ASP A 321 15.68 17.69 54.76
N GLY A 322 14.40 17.36 54.55
CA GLY A 322 13.54 16.36 55.15
C GLY A 322 12.15 16.98 55.35
N LYS A 323 11.07 16.22 55.10
CA LYS A 323 9.85 16.15 55.93
C LYS A 323 8.71 15.38 55.24
N GLU A 324 8.27 14.34 55.94
CA GLU A 324 6.97 13.69 55.83
C GLU A 324 5.84 14.56 56.42
N SER A 325 4.59 14.35 55.97
CA SER A 325 3.42 14.13 56.85
C SER A 325 2.10 13.93 56.07
N HIS A 326 1.40 12.83 56.37
CA HIS A 326 -0.04 12.54 56.16
C HIS A 326 -0.86 12.98 57.43
N PRO A 327 -2.20 12.76 57.63
CA PRO A 327 -3.37 12.39 56.79
C PRO A 327 -4.77 13.06 57.18
N ILE A 328 -5.88 12.51 56.62
CA ILE A 328 -7.31 12.33 57.08
C ILE A 328 -8.44 13.40 56.85
N ASN A 329 -9.46 12.98 56.07
CA ASN A 329 -10.93 12.87 56.34
C ASN A 329 -12.02 13.76 55.69
N ALA A 330 -13.03 13.03 55.18
CA ALA A 330 -14.51 13.19 55.31
C ALA A 330 -15.38 13.94 54.26
N ASN A 331 -16.29 13.13 53.67
CA ASN A 331 -17.72 13.33 53.34
C ASN A 331 -18.21 14.23 52.18
N GLY A 332 -18.98 13.58 51.27
CA GLY A 332 -20.35 14.03 50.94
C GLY A 332 -20.69 14.32 49.46
N GLY A 333 -21.64 13.57 48.90
CA GLY A 333 -22.70 14.12 48.04
C GLY A 333 -22.56 14.07 46.51
N ARG A 334 -23.38 13.17 45.91
CA ARG A 334 -23.95 13.16 44.53
C ARG A 334 -23.80 14.43 43.66
N LYS A 335 -23.39 14.24 42.39
CA LYS A 335 -24.12 14.52 41.13
C LYS A 335 -23.14 14.47 39.93
N THR A 336 -23.31 13.49 39.02
CA THR A 336 -23.74 13.66 37.61
C THR A 336 -22.80 14.47 36.71
N SER A 337 -22.43 13.83 35.60
CA SER A 337 -21.97 14.39 34.32
C SER A 337 -20.76 15.32 34.36
N GLU A 338 -19.61 14.78 33.91
CA GLU A 338 -18.58 15.44 33.09
C GLU A 338 -17.21 14.76 33.30
N ARG A 339 -17.09 13.51 32.82
CA ARG A 339 -15.79 12.93 32.46
C ARG A 339 -15.96 11.84 31.39
N LEU A 340 -16.71 12.17 30.34
CA LEU A 340 -16.50 11.61 29.01
C LEU A 340 -15.83 12.73 28.22
N MET A 341 -14.51 12.66 28.07
CA MET A 341 -13.71 13.20 26.96
C MET A 341 -12.24 13.06 27.37
N SER A 342 -11.45 12.49 26.47
CA SER A 342 -10.01 12.24 26.53
C SER A 342 -9.55 11.05 27.41
N GLY A 343 -9.30 9.93 26.73
CA GLY A 343 -8.65 8.74 27.25
C GLY A 343 -8.79 7.62 26.23
N ASP A 344 -7.70 7.32 25.53
CA ASP A 344 -7.51 6.22 24.58
C ASP A 344 -8.05 6.40 23.15
N LEU A 345 -7.41 7.31 22.42
CA LEU A 345 -7.30 7.17 20.97
C LEU A 345 -6.54 5.87 20.68
N THR A 346 -7.11 5.06 19.80
CA THR A 346 -6.64 3.74 19.36
C THR A 346 -5.14 3.70 18.99
N PRO A 347 -4.43 2.56 19.17
CA PRO A 347 -3.01 2.41 18.84
C PRO A 347 -2.66 2.52 17.34
N ALA A 348 -3.63 2.87 16.50
CA ALA A 348 -3.52 2.67 15.06
C ALA A 348 -2.37 3.44 14.42
N PHE A 349 -1.99 4.61 14.95
CA PHE A 349 -0.92 5.45 14.38
C PHE A 349 -0.25 6.33 15.42
N LYS A 350 0.47 5.74 16.37
CA LYS A 350 1.57 6.47 17.01
C LYS A 350 2.78 6.37 16.08
N ALA A 351 3.22 7.51 15.55
CA ALA A 351 4.56 7.63 15.00
C ALA A 351 5.54 7.42 16.16
N GLY A 352 6.00 6.17 16.33
CA GLY A 352 6.93 5.76 17.37
C GLY A 352 6.81 4.28 17.68
N SER A 353 7.86 3.52 17.31
CA SER A 353 8.30 2.21 17.86
C SER A 353 7.32 1.04 18.07
N GLU A 354 6.01 1.18 17.94
CA GLU A 354 5.04 0.10 18.17
C GLU A 354 4.66 -0.61 16.85
N MET A 355 4.71 -1.94 16.85
CA MET A 355 4.30 -2.75 15.69
C MET A 355 2.79 -2.62 15.43
N PRO A 356 2.34 -2.76 14.15
CA PRO A 356 0.92 -2.70 13.84
C PRO A 356 0.13 -3.82 14.52
N SER A 357 -1.19 -3.64 14.63
CA SER A 357 -2.10 -4.69 15.12
C SER A 357 -2.70 -5.49 13.95
N ILE A 358 -3.15 -6.71 14.23
CA ILE A 358 -3.92 -7.53 13.29
C ILE A 358 -5.40 -7.31 13.54
N TYR A 359 -6.12 -6.92 12.49
CA TYR A 359 -7.57 -6.78 12.49
C TYR A 359 -8.19 -8.04 11.89
N LEU A 360 -8.94 -8.77 12.71
CA LEU A 360 -9.59 -10.02 12.36
C LEU A 360 -11.09 -9.80 12.29
N TYR A 361 -11.63 -9.66 11.08
CA TYR A 361 -13.05 -9.49 10.84
C TYR A 361 -13.66 -10.84 10.44
N SER A 362 -14.71 -11.26 11.15
CA SER A 362 -15.45 -12.48 10.88
C SER A 362 -16.93 -12.17 10.70
N ASN A 363 -17.57 -12.84 9.75
CA ASN A 363 -19.02 -12.79 9.60
C ASN A 363 -19.61 -14.19 9.36
N TYR A 364 -20.62 -14.56 10.14
CA TYR A 364 -21.16 -15.92 10.15
C TYR A 364 -22.64 -15.93 10.53
N ASN A 365 -23.24 -17.13 10.53
CA ASN A 365 -24.66 -17.36 10.78
C ASN A 365 -25.57 -16.48 9.89
N PHE A 366 -25.56 -16.69 8.57
CA PHE A 366 -26.25 -15.81 7.63
C PHE A 366 -27.79 -15.74 7.76
N GLN A 367 -28.40 -16.61 8.57
CA GLN A 367 -29.81 -16.50 8.96
C GLN A 367 -30.02 -15.41 10.01
N ASN A 368 -29.09 -15.30 10.96
CA ASN A 368 -29.03 -14.23 11.95
C ASN A 368 -27.61 -13.68 11.99
N LEU A 369 -27.29 -12.88 10.97
CA LEU A 369 -25.94 -12.48 10.61
C LEU A 369 -25.21 -11.86 11.81
N ARG A 370 -24.15 -12.54 12.24
CA ARG A 370 -23.20 -12.06 13.25
C ARG A 370 -21.97 -11.50 12.57
N ARG A 371 -21.48 -10.39 13.10
CA ARG A 371 -20.22 -9.76 12.71
C ARG A 371 -19.37 -9.61 13.95
N GLU A 372 -18.09 -9.93 13.83
CA GLU A 372 -17.15 -9.93 14.94
C GLU A 372 -15.86 -9.28 14.46
N LEU A 373 -15.31 -8.38 15.26
CA LEU A 373 -14.01 -7.75 15.00
C LEU A 373 -13.13 -7.97 16.22
N LYS A 374 -12.03 -8.71 16.03
CA LYS A 374 -10.97 -8.87 17.03
C LYS A 374 -9.75 -8.10 16.60
N ILE A 375 -9.13 -7.41 17.55
CA ILE A 375 -7.87 -6.71 17.36
C ILE A 375 -6.82 -7.45 18.17
N ILE A 376 -5.83 -8.00 17.47
CA ILE A 376 -4.69 -8.69 18.10
C ILE A 376 -3.51 -7.71 18.09
N THR A 377 -3.04 -7.33 19.27
CA THR A 377 -1.97 -6.34 19.44
C THR A 377 -0.72 -6.98 20.04
N PRO A 378 0.46 -6.83 19.40
CA PRO A 378 1.71 -7.28 19.97
C PRO A 378 2.19 -6.32 21.08
N HIS A 379 2.71 -6.88 22.17
CA HIS A 379 3.29 -6.16 23.29
C HIS A 379 4.66 -6.74 23.64
N TYR A 380 5.67 -5.87 23.68
CA TYR A 380 6.99 -6.22 24.20
C TYR A 380 7.04 -5.85 25.68
N THR A 381 7.38 -6.81 26.52
CA THR A 381 7.49 -6.60 27.97
C THR A 381 8.64 -5.65 28.31
N HIS A 382 9.71 -5.66 27.51
CA HIS A 382 10.85 -4.75 27.59
C HIS A 382 11.39 -4.41 26.19
N PRO A 383 12.06 -3.25 26.00
CA PRO A 383 12.62 -2.85 24.70
C PRO A 383 13.64 -3.83 24.09
N SER A 384 14.22 -4.72 24.90
CA SER A 384 15.19 -5.73 24.47
C SER A 384 14.57 -7.13 24.25
N ALA A 385 13.26 -7.30 24.44
CA ALA A 385 12.61 -8.59 24.24
C ALA A 385 12.51 -8.90 22.74
N SER A 386 12.96 -10.09 22.33
CA SER A 386 12.91 -10.53 20.93
C SER A 386 11.55 -11.09 20.52
N VAL A 387 10.77 -11.62 21.48
CA VAL A 387 9.46 -12.25 21.21
C VAL A 387 8.34 -11.39 21.80
N PRO A 388 7.35 -10.97 20.99
CA PRO A 388 6.19 -10.25 21.49
C PRO A 388 5.20 -11.19 22.19
N THR A 389 4.55 -10.68 23.22
CA THR A 389 3.30 -11.24 23.75
C THR A 389 2.11 -10.65 23.00
N PHE A 390 0.97 -11.35 22.95
CA PHE A 390 -0.20 -10.88 22.20
C PHE A 390 -1.39 -10.68 23.13
N SER A 391 -2.03 -9.52 23.03
CA SER A 391 -3.34 -9.27 23.59
C SER A 391 -4.39 -9.33 22.49
N MET A 392 -5.61 -9.74 22.84
CA MET A 392 -6.72 -9.78 21.91
C MET A 392 -7.92 -9.04 22.51
N VAL A 393 -8.39 -8.03 21.80
CA VAL A 393 -9.54 -7.20 22.21
C VAL A 393 -10.66 -7.39 21.21
N GLU A 394 -11.83 -7.79 21.70
CA GLU A 394 -13.04 -7.88 20.90
C GLU A 394 -13.75 -6.52 20.84
N LYS A 395 -14.13 -6.10 19.64
CA LYS A 395 -14.82 -4.85 19.34
C LYS A 395 -16.18 -5.06 18.66
N THR A 396 -16.78 -6.24 18.85
CA THR A 396 -18.07 -6.64 18.26
C THR A 396 -19.19 -5.63 18.54
N GLU A 397 -19.33 -5.16 19.79
CA GLU A 397 -20.36 -4.16 20.10
C GLU A 397 -20.13 -2.82 19.39
N ALA A 398 -18.86 -2.43 19.19
CA ALA A 398 -18.52 -1.16 18.55
C ALA A 398 -18.87 -1.19 17.06
N ILE A 399 -18.68 -2.33 16.39
CA ILE A 399 -19.00 -2.49 14.97
C ILE A 399 -20.50 -2.67 14.71
N GLU A 400 -21.29 -3.10 15.70
CA GLU A 400 -22.75 -3.29 15.56
C GLU A 400 -23.56 -2.05 15.95
N LYS A 401 -23.05 -1.17 16.85
CA LYS A 401 -23.80 -0.03 17.40
C LYS A 401 -23.68 1.27 16.60
N MET A 402 -22.79 1.38 15.60
CA MET A 402 -22.54 2.62 14.86
C MET A 402 -22.51 2.42 13.33
N GLY A 403 -23.58 2.86 12.65
CA GLY A 403 -23.59 2.99 11.18
C GLY A 403 -24.98 2.78 10.56
N HIS A 404 -25.28 3.53 9.51
CA HIS A 404 -26.46 3.29 8.66
C HIS A 404 -26.21 2.16 7.63
N ASP A 405 -24.95 1.85 7.32
CA ASP A 405 -24.52 0.92 6.26
C ASP A 405 -23.66 -0.25 6.76
N LEU A 406 -24.21 -1.07 7.65
CA LEU A 406 -23.53 -2.28 8.12
C LEU A 406 -23.26 -3.24 6.95
N PRO A 407 -22.05 -3.83 6.85
CA PRO A 407 -21.74 -4.75 5.76
C PRO A 407 -22.65 -5.98 5.84
N PRO A 408 -23.33 -6.37 4.75
CA PRO A 408 -24.11 -7.60 4.72
C PRO A 408 -23.21 -8.83 4.85
N GLY A 409 -23.80 -10.02 4.74
CA GLY A 409 -23.07 -11.27 4.89
C GLY A 409 -22.13 -11.52 3.72
N LEU A 410 -20.88 -11.07 3.82
CA LEU A 410 -19.86 -11.23 2.80
C LEU A 410 -19.34 -12.68 2.76
N ARG A 411 -19.19 -13.23 1.55
CA ARG A 411 -18.51 -14.52 1.34
C ARG A 411 -17.10 -14.30 0.82
N PHE A 412 -16.19 -15.18 1.24
CA PHE A 412 -14.77 -15.08 0.90
C PHE A 412 -14.22 -13.66 1.14
N PRO A 413 -14.43 -13.06 2.33
CA PRO A 413 -14.05 -11.69 2.55
C PRO A 413 -12.55 -11.51 2.33
N GLN A 414 -12.17 -10.41 1.69
CA GLN A 414 -10.80 -9.91 1.65
C GLN A 414 -10.73 -8.58 2.40
N GLY A 415 -9.54 -8.22 2.87
CA GLY A 415 -9.37 -7.22 3.90
C GLY A 415 -8.00 -6.59 3.81
N HIS A 416 -7.96 -5.27 3.76
CA HIS A 416 -6.73 -4.51 3.68
C HIS A 416 -6.83 -3.32 4.62
N VAL A 417 -5.76 -3.05 5.37
CA VAL A 417 -5.68 -1.80 6.13
C VAL A 417 -5.02 -0.77 5.24
N TYR A 418 -5.76 0.30 4.95
CA TYR A 418 -5.24 1.47 4.26
C TYR A 418 -5.41 2.66 5.17
N GLN A 419 -4.30 3.20 5.67
CA GLN A 419 -4.27 4.22 6.72
C GLN A 419 -5.11 3.78 7.93
N ASN A 420 -6.04 4.62 8.37
CA ASN A 420 -6.94 4.38 9.49
C ASN A 420 -8.26 3.71 9.07
N GLN A 421 -8.27 3.02 7.91
CA GLN A 421 -9.45 2.32 7.42
C GLN A 421 -9.17 0.86 7.12
N LEU A 422 -10.07 0.00 7.61
CA LEU A 422 -10.13 -1.40 7.22
C LEU A 422 -11.07 -1.51 6.02
N ILE A 423 -10.49 -1.70 4.84
CA ILE A 423 -11.21 -1.94 3.59
C ILE A 423 -11.56 -3.41 3.51
N LEU A 424 -12.85 -3.71 3.45
CA LEU A 424 -13.38 -5.06 3.28
C LEU A 424 -14.03 -5.21 1.91
N THR A 425 -13.73 -6.31 1.25
CA THR A 425 -14.43 -6.74 0.05
C THR A 425 -14.95 -8.15 0.22
N GLY A 426 -15.97 -8.52 -0.53
CA GLY A 426 -16.42 -9.91 -0.58
C GLY A 426 -17.64 -10.09 -1.46
N THR A 427 -17.92 -11.35 -1.80
CA THR A 427 -19.08 -11.69 -2.62
C THR A 427 -20.35 -11.55 -1.78
N LEU A 428 -21.25 -10.71 -2.26
CA LEU A 428 -22.57 -10.46 -1.70
C LEU A 428 -23.59 -11.29 -2.46
N ILE A 429 -24.29 -12.15 -1.73
CA ILE A 429 -25.34 -13.02 -2.26
C ILE A 429 -26.67 -12.50 -1.75
N ILE A 430 -27.52 -12.02 -2.66
CA ILE A 430 -28.85 -11.53 -2.35
C ILE A 430 -29.85 -12.44 -3.06
N PRO A 431 -30.81 -13.06 -2.34
CA PRO A 431 -31.85 -13.88 -2.97
C PRO A 431 -32.59 -13.11 -4.07
N GLY A 432 -32.66 -13.67 -5.27
CA GLY A 432 -33.34 -13.06 -6.41
C GLY A 432 -32.55 -11.98 -7.16
N LYS A 433 -31.29 -11.73 -6.79
CA LYS A 433 -30.35 -10.89 -7.55
C LYS A 433 -29.08 -11.69 -7.83
N ALA A 434 -28.38 -11.33 -8.91
CA ALA A 434 -27.07 -11.90 -9.19
C ALA A 434 -26.09 -11.57 -8.05
N SER A 435 -25.20 -12.51 -7.73
CA SER A 435 -24.10 -12.24 -6.79
C SER A 435 -23.20 -11.14 -7.31
N THR A 436 -22.80 -10.22 -6.44
CA THR A 436 -21.93 -9.08 -6.81
C THR A 436 -20.81 -8.91 -5.80
N LEU A 437 -19.72 -8.25 -6.18
CA LEU A 437 -18.69 -7.88 -5.21
C LEU A 437 -19.10 -6.59 -4.50
N ALA A 438 -19.06 -6.60 -3.17
CA ALA A 438 -19.29 -5.41 -2.36
C ALA A 438 -17.99 -4.90 -1.73
N ILE A 439 -17.87 -3.58 -1.60
CA ILE A 439 -16.72 -2.89 -1.02
C ILE A 439 -17.21 -2.02 0.15
N PHE A 440 -16.62 -2.21 1.32
CA PHE A 440 -16.90 -1.44 2.54
C PHE A 440 -15.59 -0.92 3.12
N ALA A 441 -15.64 0.24 3.74
CA ALA A 441 -14.54 0.75 4.53
C ALA A 441 -15.02 0.99 5.97
N PHE A 442 -14.25 0.49 6.93
CA PHE A 442 -14.48 0.71 8.34
C PHE A 442 -13.42 1.65 8.89
N ASN A 443 -13.84 2.79 9.39
CA ASN A 443 -12.95 3.75 10.01
C ASN A 443 -12.58 3.28 11.42
N LEU A 444 -11.30 3.00 11.64
CA LEU A 444 -10.77 2.41 12.87
C LEU A 444 -10.76 3.39 14.06
N SER A 445 -10.85 4.69 13.83
CA SER A 445 -10.88 5.70 14.90
C SER A 445 -12.30 6.15 15.25
N THR A 446 -13.16 6.32 14.25
CA THR A 446 -14.54 6.77 14.47
C THR A 446 -15.53 5.61 14.64
N HIS A 447 -15.10 4.38 14.35
CA HIS A 447 -15.93 3.17 14.37
C HIS A 447 -17.16 3.28 13.46
N LYS A 448 -17.00 3.89 12.29
CA LYS A 448 -18.07 4.06 11.30
C LYS A 448 -17.84 3.23 10.05
N TRP A 449 -18.93 2.69 9.51
CA TRP A 449 -18.95 2.00 8.22
C TRP A 449 -19.37 2.93 7.11
N ASP A 450 -18.64 2.87 6.00
CA ASP A 450 -18.98 3.51 4.74
C ASP A 450 -19.01 2.44 3.64
N ARG A 451 -20.08 2.43 2.83
CA ARG A 451 -20.15 1.60 1.63
C ARG A 451 -19.56 2.36 0.45
N LEU A 452 -18.60 1.74 -0.25
CA LEU A 452 -18.01 2.33 -1.45
C LEU A 452 -18.85 1.91 -2.66
N ASP A 453 -19.71 2.82 -3.13
CA ASP A 453 -20.56 2.55 -4.29
C ASP A 453 -19.76 2.60 -5.61
N THR A 454 -20.00 1.65 -6.49
CA THR A 454 -19.29 1.49 -7.77
C THR A 454 -20.21 1.64 -8.98
N ASP A 455 -21.37 2.31 -8.84
CA ASP A 455 -22.26 2.68 -9.95
C ASP A 455 -22.59 1.49 -10.87
N THR A 456 -23.01 0.37 -10.25
CA THR A 456 -23.38 -0.93 -10.89
C THR A 456 -22.28 -1.64 -11.70
N THR A 457 -21.03 -1.14 -11.71
CA THR A 457 -19.94 -1.76 -12.49
C THR A 457 -19.64 -3.20 -12.08
N LEU A 458 -19.67 -3.46 -10.77
CA LEU A 458 -19.43 -4.77 -10.18
C LEU A 458 -20.65 -5.69 -10.21
N ASP A 459 -21.80 -5.21 -10.72
CA ASP A 459 -23.02 -6.02 -10.82
C ASP A 459 -23.01 -6.95 -12.03
N LYS A 460 -22.18 -6.64 -13.05
CA LYS A 460 -22.02 -7.45 -14.25
C LYS A 460 -20.71 -8.23 -14.19
N GLY A 461 -20.82 -9.53 -14.43
CA GLY A 461 -19.68 -10.45 -14.43
C GLY A 461 -19.40 -11.04 -13.05
N SER A 462 -18.31 -11.78 -12.96
CA SER A 462 -17.85 -12.44 -11.74
C SER A 462 -16.57 -11.79 -11.25
N TRP A 463 -16.66 -11.10 -10.11
CA TRP A 463 -15.54 -10.44 -9.43
C TRP A 463 -15.36 -11.09 -8.07
N ASN A 464 -14.20 -11.69 -7.82
CA ASN A 464 -14.04 -12.63 -6.70
C ASN A 464 -12.77 -12.44 -5.87
N ARG A 465 -11.84 -11.59 -6.32
CA ARG A 465 -10.58 -11.39 -5.60
C ARG A 465 -10.15 -9.93 -5.66
N SER A 466 -9.85 -9.35 -4.50
CA SER A 466 -9.30 -8.00 -4.40
C SER A 466 -7.91 -7.97 -3.75
N LEU A 467 -7.13 -6.96 -4.10
CA LEU A 467 -5.85 -6.59 -3.49
C LEU A 467 -5.72 -5.07 -3.44
N LEU A 468 -5.12 -4.54 -2.39
CA LEU A 468 -4.77 -3.12 -2.30
C LEU A 468 -3.38 -2.88 -2.91
N HIS A 469 -3.27 -1.87 -3.78
CA HIS A 469 -2.00 -1.29 -4.18
C HIS A 469 -1.71 -0.08 -3.28
N PRO A 470 -0.81 -0.22 -2.28
CA PRO A 470 -0.64 0.78 -1.24
C PRO A 470 -0.10 2.11 -1.78
N ALA A 471 0.92 2.11 -2.64
CA ALA A 471 1.53 3.35 -3.15
C ALA A 471 0.58 4.24 -3.97
N THR A 472 -0.42 3.66 -4.65
CA THR A 472 -1.37 4.43 -5.49
C THR A 472 -2.73 4.60 -4.83
N GLY A 473 -2.98 3.98 -3.67
CA GLY A 473 -4.31 3.94 -3.07
C GLY A 473 -5.38 3.33 -3.99
N THR A 474 -4.99 2.38 -4.85
CA THR A 474 -5.90 1.76 -5.81
C THR A 474 -6.25 0.33 -5.38
N LEU A 475 -7.53 0.01 -5.34
CA LEU A 475 -8.01 -1.34 -5.11
C LEU A 475 -8.09 -2.10 -6.44
N LEU A 476 -7.28 -3.14 -6.56
CA LEU A 476 -7.24 -4.05 -7.70
C LEU A 476 -8.27 -5.15 -7.48
N VAL A 477 -9.17 -5.35 -8.45
CA VAL A 477 -10.25 -6.33 -8.38
C VAL A 477 -10.18 -7.23 -9.62
N PHE A 478 -9.93 -8.52 -9.39
CA PHE A 478 -9.81 -9.53 -10.43
C PHE A 478 -11.12 -10.28 -10.65
N GLY A 479 -11.38 -10.62 -11.91
CA GLY A 479 -12.61 -11.28 -12.31
C GLY A 479 -12.73 -11.59 -13.79
N HIS A 480 -13.97 -11.77 -14.23
CA HIS A 480 -14.35 -11.97 -15.61
C HIS A 480 -15.69 -11.30 -15.91
N TYR A 481 -15.71 -10.32 -16.82
CA TYR A 481 -16.90 -9.48 -17.07
C TYR A 481 -18.10 -10.23 -17.69
N GLU A 482 -17.84 -11.36 -18.36
CA GLU A 482 -18.84 -12.22 -19.00
C GLU A 482 -19.24 -13.44 -18.18
N SER A 483 -18.54 -13.73 -17.07
CA SER A 483 -18.81 -14.94 -16.30
C SER A 483 -20.00 -14.76 -15.35
N ASN A 484 -20.62 -15.87 -14.96
CA ASN A 484 -21.74 -15.89 -14.03
C ASN A 484 -21.23 -15.99 -12.58
N ALA A 485 -21.38 -14.92 -11.82
CA ALA A 485 -20.94 -14.84 -10.43
C ALA A 485 -21.54 -15.91 -9.51
N ASP A 486 -22.78 -16.34 -9.72
CA ASP A 486 -23.44 -17.35 -8.88
C ASP A 486 -22.85 -18.75 -9.12
N ALA A 487 -22.59 -19.07 -10.40
CA ALA A 487 -21.95 -20.33 -10.80
C ALA A 487 -20.50 -20.39 -10.30
N ASP A 488 -19.76 -19.30 -10.49
CA ASP A 488 -18.37 -19.18 -10.04
C ASP A 488 -18.27 -19.23 -8.52
N TYR A 489 -19.18 -18.58 -7.79
CA TYR A 489 -19.23 -18.70 -6.33
C TYR A 489 -19.50 -20.14 -5.89
N SER A 490 -20.47 -20.82 -6.52
CA SER A 490 -20.84 -22.20 -6.19
C SER A 490 -19.67 -23.16 -6.41
N ASN A 491 -18.93 -22.96 -7.50
CA ASN A 491 -17.74 -23.72 -7.86
C ASN A 491 -16.45 -23.12 -7.29
N ARG A 492 -16.51 -22.04 -6.52
CA ARG A 492 -15.39 -21.32 -5.89
C ARG A 492 -14.26 -20.97 -6.89
N ILE A 493 -14.65 -20.63 -8.11
CA ILE A 493 -13.76 -20.30 -9.21
C ILE A 493 -13.27 -18.86 -9.04
N GLN A 494 -11.97 -18.67 -9.24
CA GLN A 494 -11.31 -17.37 -9.29
C GLN A 494 -10.80 -17.12 -10.70
N HIS A 495 -11.03 -15.90 -11.19
CA HIS A 495 -10.64 -15.48 -12.53
C HIS A 495 -9.60 -14.38 -12.46
N HIS A 496 -8.63 -14.41 -13.38
CA HIS A 496 -7.49 -13.49 -13.40
C HIS A 496 -7.37 -12.72 -14.73
N ASN A 497 -8.35 -12.88 -15.62
CA ASN A 497 -8.30 -12.39 -17.01
C ASN A 497 -8.71 -10.92 -17.12
N HIS A 498 -9.45 -10.39 -16.16
CA HIS A 498 -9.88 -9.01 -16.13
C HIS A 498 -9.48 -8.37 -14.80
N LEU A 499 -9.01 -7.13 -14.91
CA LEU A 499 -8.62 -6.30 -13.78
C LEU A 499 -9.46 -5.02 -13.80
N MET A 500 -10.18 -4.80 -12.73
CA MET A 500 -10.82 -3.53 -12.41
C MET A 500 -9.98 -2.80 -11.36
N MET A 501 -9.75 -1.52 -11.55
CA MET A 501 -8.98 -0.66 -10.67
C MET A 501 -9.93 0.41 -10.12
N VAL A 502 -10.11 0.39 -8.80
CA VAL A 502 -10.97 1.35 -8.09
C VAL A 502 -10.07 2.30 -7.31
N ASN A 503 -10.05 3.57 -7.72
CA ASN A 503 -9.26 4.59 -7.04
C ASN A 503 -9.95 5.00 -5.72
N LEU A 504 -9.33 4.69 -4.59
CA LEU A 504 -9.90 4.94 -3.27
C LEU A 504 -9.91 6.44 -2.90
N GLN A 505 -9.04 7.24 -3.52
CA GLN A 505 -9.00 8.70 -3.36
C GLN A 505 -10.33 9.34 -3.81
N ALA A 506 -11.02 8.75 -4.78
CA ALA A 506 -12.34 9.19 -5.23
C ALA A 506 -13.40 9.11 -4.11
N TYR A 507 -13.18 8.26 -3.10
CA TYR A 507 -14.03 8.10 -1.92
C TYR A 507 -13.50 8.89 -0.72
N GLY A 508 -12.48 9.72 -0.91
CA GLY A 508 -11.83 10.47 0.16
C GLY A 508 -10.84 9.63 0.98
N LEU A 509 -10.44 8.46 0.49
CA LEU A 509 -9.47 7.59 1.13
C LEU A 509 -8.10 7.77 0.45
N TYR A 510 -7.24 8.63 1.00
CA TYR A 510 -5.95 8.98 0.41
C TYR A 510 -4.94 9.34 1.49
N GLU A 511 -3.67 9.06 1.22
CA GLU A 511 -2.64 9.23 2.23
C GLU A 511 -2.31 10.70 2.35
N ARG A 512 -2.29 11.20 3.59
CA ARG A 512 -1.90 12.58 3.82
C ARG A 512 -0.38 12.68 3.70
N PRO A 513 0.13 13.66 2.94
CA PRO A 513 1.56 13.83 2.76
C PRO A 513 2.24 14.09 4.09
N ILE A 514 3.35 13.40 4.32
CA ILE A 514 4.24 13.66 5.45
C ILE A 514 5.15 14.82 5.03
N PRO A 515 5.26 15.90 5.83
CA PRO A 515 6.19 16.99 5.53
C PRO A 515 7.62 16.48 5.34
N SER A 516 8.32 17.01 4.33
CA SER A 516 9.65 16.52 3.97
C SER A 516 10.73 16.78 5.03
N PHE A 517 10.49 17.73 5.94
CA PHE A 517 11.43 18.13 6.97
C PHE A 517 10.85 17.95 8.37
N LEU A 518 11.74 17.71 9.34
CA LEU A 518 11.39 17.72 10.75
C LEU A 518 10.89 19.11 11.17
N PRO A 519 10.02 19.22 12.19
CA PRO A 519 9.47 20.50 12.63
C PRO A 519 10.54 21.57 12.91
N THR A 520 11.65 21.20 13.55
CA THR A 520 12.77 22.11 13.84
C THR A 520 13.44 22.68 12.58
N ALA A 521 13.51 21.90 11.50
CA ALA A 521 14.05 22.36 10.22
C ALA A 521 13.03 23.23 9.46
N GLN A 522 11.74 22.97 9.63
CA GLN A 522 10.67 23.84 9.11
C GLN A 522 10.71 25.21 9.79
N ASP A 523 10.89 25.25 11.12
CA ASP A 523 11.00 26.49 11.89
C ASP A 523 12.19 27.35 11.41
N LEU A 524 13.36 26.73 11.27
CA LEU A 524 14.54 27.40 10.73
C LEU A 524 14.32 27.93 9.31
N GLY A 525 13.69 27.13 8.43
CA GLY A 525 13.33 27.56 7.08
C GLY A 525 12.38 28.77 7.10
N HIS A 526 11.43 28.78 8.03
CA HIS A 526 10.51 29.90 8.18
C HIS A 526 11.22 31.17 8.64
N ASP A 527 12.14 31.06 9.59
CA ASP A 527 12.94 32.20 10.06
C ASP A 527 13.80 32.77 8.93
N LEU A 528 14.46 31.92 8.14
CA LEU A 528 15.27 32.33 6.99
C LEU A 528 14.48 33.10 5.93
N LEU A 529 13.21 32.75 5.71
CA LEU A 529 12.35 33.47 4.77
C LEU A 529 12.00 34.90 5.24
N ARG A 530 12.07 35.15 6.55
CA ARG A 530 11.71 36.45 7.16
C ARG A 530 12.89 37.40 7.29
N GLU A 531 14.10 36.95 6.98
CA GLU A 531 15.33 37.72 7.10
C GLU A 531 15.64 38.48 5.79
N PRO A 532 15.32 39.78 5.69
CA PRO A 532 15.50 40.54 4.45
C PRO A 532 16.97 40.69 4.04
N GLY A 533 17.91 40.55 4.97
CA GLY A 533 19.35 40.60 4.69
C GLY A 533 19.89 39.41 3.89
N LEU A 534 19.12 38.32 3.76
CA LEU A 534 19.49 37.13 2.99
C LEU A 534 18.91 37.12 1.57
N ASN A 535 18.09 38.13 1.22
CA ASN A 535 17.47 38.22 -0.10
C ASN A 535 18.47 38.75 -1.12
N ASP A 536 18.75 37.97 -2.16
CA ASP A 536 19.65 38.31 -3.26
C ASP A 536 18.92 38.36 -4.63
N MET A 537 17.62 38.04 -4.64
CA MET A 537 16.76 38.09 -5.80
C MET A 537 15.31 38.46 -5.43
N GLU A 538 14.49 38.76 -6.43
CA GLU A 538 13.07 39.08 -6.24
C GLU A 538 12.20 38.23 -7.18
N ILE A 539 11.04 37.81 -6.67
CA ILE A 539 9.99 37.19 -7.48
C ILE A 539 8.88 38.21 -7.67
N ALA A 540 8.55 38.50 -8.92
CA ALA A 540 7.42 39.36 -9.28
C ALA A 540 6.15 38.51 -9.50
N SER A 541 5.03 38.92 -8.91
CA SER A 541 3.71 38.35 -9.22
C SER A 541 3.15 38.91 -10.54
N VAL A 542 1.97 38.43 -10.95
CA VAL A 542 1.27 38.93 -12.15
C VAL A 542 0.89 40.42 -12.07
N THR A 543 0.80 40.99 -10.85
CA THR A 543 0.50 42.41 -10.64
C THR A 543 1.76 43.28 -10.61
N GLY A 544 2.95 42.67 -10.62
CA GLY A 544 4.23 43.34 -10.45
C GLY A 544 4.65 43.52 -8.99
N THR A 545 3.94 42.96 -8.02
CA THR A 545 4.36 42.96 -6.61
C THR A 545 5.62 42.11 -6.45
N LEU A 546 6.65 42.67 -5.80
CA LEU A 546 7.96 42.05 -5.63
C LEU A 546 8.09 41.38 -4.25
N PHE A 547 8.61 40.15 -4.25
CA PHE A 547 8.85 39.34 -3.06
C PHE A 547 10.33 38.94 -3.01
N GLY A 548 11.04 39.31 -1.95
CA GLY A 548 12.45 38.95 -1.78
C GLY A 548 12.63 37.45 -1.53
N ALA A 549 13.66 36.86 -2.14
CA ALA A 549 14.01 35.46 -1.99
C ALA A 549 15.52 35.25 -2.06
N ASN A 550 15.97 34.08 -1.61
CA ASN A 550 17.36 33.64 -1.70
C ASN A 550 17.54 32.64 -2.86
N SER A 551 18.34 33.02 -3.85
CA SER A 551 18.60 32.26 -5.07
C SER A 551 19.22 30.89 -4.78
N THR A 552 20.05 30.77 -3.75
CA THR A 552 20.71 29.51 -3.39
C THR A 552 19.71 28.50 -2.83
N ILE A 553 18.80 28.93 -1.95
CA ILE A 553 17.74 28.08 -1.41
C ILE A 553 16.79 27.63 -2.51
N LEU A 554 16.41 28.54 -3.41
CA LEU A 554 15.57 28.24 -4.56
C LEU A 554 16.25 27.22 -5.49
N ALA A 555 17.52 27.43 -5.86
CA ALA A 555 18.25 26.52 -6.73
C ALA A 555 18.39 25.11 -6.14
N ALA A 556 18.56 25.00 -4.82
CA ALA A 556 18.65 23.69 -4.17
C ALA A 556 17.33 22.89 -4.20
N ARG A 557 16.18 23.56 -4.39
CA ARG A 557 14.85 22.98 -4.13
C ARG A 557 13.88 23.13 -5.30
N TRP A 558 14.29 23.85 -6.33
CA TRP A 558 13.55 24.05 -7.57
C TRP A 558 14.49 23.73 -8.73
N PRO A 559 14.42 22.50 -9.29
CA PRO A 559 15.34 22.04 -10.33
C PRO A 559 15.38 22.94 -11.56
N ASP A 560 14.20 23.38 -12.06
CA ASP A 560 14.14 24.25 -13.23
C ASP A 560 14.83 25.60 -12.97
N PHE A 561 14.68 26.16 -11.77
CA PHE A 561 15.37 27.39 -11.39
C PHE A 561 16.90 27.19 -11.33
N ALA A 562 17.37 26.04 -10.84
CA ALA A 562 18.78 25.70 -10.87
C ALA A 562 19.32 25.66 -12.31
N THR A 563 18.58 25.05 -13.24
CA THR A 563 18.96 25.05 -14.67
C THR A 563 18.93 26.44 -15.27
N MET A 564 17.93 27.24 -14.88
CA MET A 564 17.81 28.62 -15.30
C MET A 564 19.00 29.44 -14.81
N LEU A 565 19.61 29.15 -13.66
CA LEU A 565 20.85 29.80 -13.17
C LEU A 565 22.12 29.31 -13.88
N LEU A 566 22.07 28.26 -14.71
CA LEU A 566 23.21 27.76 -15.48
C LEU A 566 23.27 28.25 -16.95
N SER A 567 22.18 28.79 -17.51
CA SER A 567 22.08 29.47 -18.82
C SER A 567 22.29 31.01 -18.82
N PRO A 568 23.53 31.55 -18.97
CA PRO A 568 23.77 32.99 -19.05
C PRO A 568 23.11 33.66 -20.28
N PRO A 569 22.83 34.99 -20.25
CA PRO A 569 23.24 35.98 -19.25
C PRO A 569 22.15 36.33 -18.23
N TYR A 570 22.49 36.40 -16.94
CA TYR A 570 21.62 37.00 -15.91
C TYR A 570 21.92 38.47 -15.75
N VAL A 571 20.86 39.27 -15.68
CA VAL A 571 20.94 40.67 -15.28
C VAL A 571 20.61 40.72 -13.79
N THR A 572 21.48 41.35 -13.00
CA THR A 572 21.23 41.67 -11.60
C THR A 572 20.51 43.02 -11.48
N PRO A 573 19.47 43.18 -10.64
CA PRO A 573 18.87 42.17 -9.76
C PRO A 573 18.10 41.10 -10.55
N LEU A 574 18.21 39.84 -10.13
CA LEU A 574 17.50 38.72 -10.75
C LEU A 574 16.02 38.83 -10.36
N ILE A 575 15.20 39.35 -11.26
CA ILE A 575 13.75 39.39 -11.10
C ILE A 575 13.15 38.21 -11.86
N LEU A 576 12.45 37.32 -11.14
CA LEU A 576 11.75 36.20 -11.73
C LEU A 576 10.24 36.46 -11.74
N GLU A 577 9.64 36.50 -12.92
CA GLU A 577 8.19 36.70 -13.06
C GLU A 577 7.45 35.35 -12.94
N LEU A 578 6.52 35.26 -11.98
CA LEU A 578 5.59 34.16 -11.86
C LEU A 578 4.18 34.62 -12.25
N PRO A 579 3.50 33.92 -13.19
CA PRO A 579 2.14 34.27 -13.64
C PRO A 579 1.09 33.81 -12.61
N VAL A 580 1.22 34.25 -11.36
CA VAL A 580 0.33 33.90 -10.25
C VAL A 580 -0.07 35.14 -9.45
N PRO A 581 -1.23 35.09 -8.75
CA PRO A 581 -1.64 36.15 -7.84
C PRO A 581 -0.68 36.38 -6.67
N ASP A 582 -0.71 37.57 -6.10
CA ASP A 582 0.16 38.01 -5.00
C ASP A 582 0.09 37.10 -3.77
N GLU A 583 -1.09 36.53 -3.47
CA GLU A 583 -1.29 35.63 -2.34
C GLU A 583 -0.58 34.28 -2.50
N VAL A 584 -0.25 33.88 -3.73
CA VAL A 584 0.35 32.57 -4.05
C VAL A 584 1.87 32.59 -3.87
N VAL A 585 2.53 33.71 -4.19
CA VAL A 585 3.99 33.81 -4.16
C VAL A 585 4.57 33.53 -2.76
N PRO A 586 4.05 34.12 -1.67
CA PRO A 586 4.53 33.82 -0.32
C PRO A 586 4.35 32.37 0.09
N MET A 587 3.26 31.73 -0.33
CA MET A 587 3.00 30.31 0.00
C MET A 587 3.93 29.37 -0.78
N PHE A 588 4.23 29.72 -2.05
CA PHE A 588 5.19 28.99 -2.85
C PHE A 588 6.61 29.10 -2.28
N LEU A 589 7.03 30.31 -1.88
CA LEU A 589 8.31 30.53 -1.19
C LEU A 589 8.36 29.81 0.15
N TYR A 590 7.28 29.86 0.94
CA TYR A 590 7.18 29.14 2.20
C TYR A 590 7.44 27.64 2.01
N TYR A 591 6.83 27.02 0.99
CA TYR A 591 7.11 25.62 0.66
C TYR A 591 8.58 25.39 0.28
N LEU A 592 9.17 26.25 -0.56
CA LEU A 592 10.57 26.09 -0.93
C LEU A 592 11.48 26.19 0.30
N TYR A 593 11.20 27.05 1.26
CA TYR A 593 12.05 27.19 2.45
C TYR A 593 11.83 26.09 3.49
N THR A 594 10.59 25.63 3.68
CA THR A 594 10.21 24.75 4.79
C THR A 594 9.90 23.31 4.37
N GLY A 595 9.61 23.07 3.10
CA GLY A 595 9.05 21.81 2.56
C GLY A 595 7.68 21.43 3.13
N ALA A 596 6.95 22.41 3.69
CA ALA A 596 5.60 22.25 4.21
C ALA A 596 4.72 23.40 3.70
N LEU A 597 3.41 23.26 3.85
CA LEU A 597 2.45 24.36 3.71
C LEU A 597 1.90 24.72 5.10
N PRO A 598 1.63 26.01 5.36
CA PRO A 598 1.04 26.42 6.64
C PRO A 598 -0.39 25.86 6.77
N LEU A 599 -0.96 25.98 7.97
CA LEU A 599 -2.30 25.49 8.30
C LEU A 599 -3.35 25.87 7.23
N SER A 600 -4.29 24.96 6.97
CA SER A 600 -5.35 25.12 5.95
C SER A 600 -6.28 26.32 6.16
N SER A 601 -6.24 26.96 7.33
CA SER A 601 -6.91 28.24 7.58
C SER A 601 -6.25 29.43 6.88
N ILE A 602 -4.95 29.32 6.56
CA ILE A 602 -4.16 30.37 5.88
C ILE A 602 -4.14 30.12 4.38
N VAL A 603 -4.00 28.85 3.96
CA VAL A 603 -4.04 28.48 2.55
C VAL A 603 -5.48 28.37 2.10
N THR A 604 -5.99 29.43 1.47
CA THR A 604 -7.33 29.39 0.88
C THR A 604 -7.37 28.34 -0.24
N PRO A 605 -8.54 27.73 -0.53
CA PRO A 605 -8.69 26.88 -1.72
C PRO A 605 -8.23 27.63 -2.97
N GLY A 606 -8.51 28.95 -2.99
CA GLY A 606 -7.92 29.98 -3.84
C GLY A 606 -6.49 29.67 -4.29
N VAL A 607 -5.62 29.75 -3.29
CA VAL A 607 -4.17 29.58 -3.43
C VAL A 607 -3.79 28.13 -3.73
N ALA A 608 -4.45 27.15 -3.12
CA ALA A 608 -4.15 25.73 -3.32
C ALA A 608 -4.28 25.27 -4.79
N ASP A 609 -5.26 25.79 -5.53
CA ASP A 609 -5.41 25.51 -6.98
C ASP A 609 -4.17 25.96 -7.77
N TYR A 610 -3.69 27.18 -7.53
CA TYR A 610 -2.50 27.69 -8.21
C TYR A 610 -1.25 26.93 -7.81
N LEU A 611 -1.09 26.60 -6.52
CA LEU A 611 0.03 25.80 -6.04
C LEU A 611 0.05 24.41 -6.68
N LEU A 612 -1.11 23.77 -6.87
CA LEU A 612 -1.21 22.48 -7.56
C LEU A 612 -0.73 22.58 -9.02
N ILE A 613 -1.15 23.62 -9.74
CA ILE A 613 -0.75 23.85 -11.14
C ILE A 613 0.75 24.14 -11.24
N LEU A 614 1.29 24.96 -10.32
CA LEU A 614 2.74 25.22 -10.25
C LEU A 614 3.53 23.95 -9.92
N ALA A 615 3.05 23.16 -8.97
CA ALA A 615 3.69 21.92 -8.57
C ALA A 615 3.79 20.96 -9.75
N ARG A 616 2.72 20.84 -10.54
CA ARG A 616 2.71 20.02 -11.75
C ARG A 616 3.65 20.59 -12.83
N ARG A 617 3.63 21.90 -13.04
CA ARG A 617 4.48 22.58 -14.04
C ARG A 617 5.96 22.40 -13.77
N TYR A 618 6.37 22.53 -12.51
CA TYR A 618 7.77 22.47 -12.06
C TYR A 618 8.18 21.12 -11.46
N GLN A 619 7.32 20.11 -11.57
CA GLN A 619 7.57 18.74 -11.10
C GLN A 619 7.92 18.66 -9.59
N LEU A 620 7.31 19.52 -8.78
CA LEU A 620 7.51 19.57 -7.33
C LEU A 620 6.55 18.61 -6.62
N ASN A 621 6.92 17.33 -6.56
CA ASN A 621 6.06 16.26 -6.02
C ASN A 621 5.58 16.50 -4.58
N GLY A 622 6.43 17.07 -3.71
CA GLY A 622 6.06 17.38 -2.33
C GLY A 622 4.97 18.45 -2.24
N LEU A 623 5.11 19.54 -3.00
CA LEU A 623 4.10 20.60 -3.09
C LEU A 623 2.81 20.08 -3.70
N HIS A 624 2.93 19.23 -4.72
CA HIS A 624 1.79 18.59 -5.38
C HIS A 624 0.94 17.81 -4.37
N ALA A 625 1.57 16.93 -3.59
CA ALA A 625 0.87 16.13 -2.59
C ALA A 625 0.21 17.00 -1.50
N LEU A 626 0.90 18.04 -1.01
CA LEU A 626 0.37 18.99 -0.01
C LEU A 626 -0.83 19.78 -0.56
N ALA A 627 -0.76 20.26 -1.80
CA ALA A 627 -1.86 20.97 -2.44
C ALA A 627 -3.08 20.05 -2.65
N VAL A 628 -2.87 18.80 -3.09
CA VAL A 628 -3.94 17.80 -3.24
C VAL A 628 -4.63 17.50 -1.90
N ASP A 629 -3.89 17.38 -0.80
CA ASP A 629 -4.46 17.18 0.54
C ASP A 629 -5.38 18.34 0.96
N ILE A 630 -4.92 19.58 0.81
CA ILE A 630 -5.73 20.78 1.13
C ILE A 630 -7.00 20.82 0.26
N LEU A 631 -6.90 20.49 -1.02
CA LEU A 631 -8.06 20.45 -1.92
C LEU A 631 -9.04 19.34 -1.56
N HIS A 632 -8.57 18.18 -1.13
CA HIS A 632 -9.44 17.12 -0.62
C HIS A 632 -10.15 17.48 0.69
N GLN A 633 -9.53 18.31 1.55
CA GLN A 633 -10.18 18.79 2.77
C GLN A 633 -11.25 19.86 2.47
N THR A 634 -11.07 20.62 1.39
CA THR A 634 -11.93 21.76 1.04
C THR A 634 -12.93 21.49 -0.10
N VAL A 635 -12.89 20.32 -0.72
CA VAL A 635 -13.75 19.92 -1.85
C VAL A 635 -15.25 20.04 -1.57
N THR A 636 -15.67 19.89 -0.31
CA THR A 636 -17.08 20.03 0.10
C THR A 636 -17.60 21.46 -0.01
N VAL A 637 -16.71 22.45 0.06
CA VAL A 637 -17.08 23.88 0.02
C VAL A 637 -17.30 24.35 -1.42
N ASN A 638 -16.37 24.03 -2.34
CA ASN A 638 -16.40 24.50 -3.73
C ASN A 638 -16.00 23.39 -4.73
N PRO A 639 -16.84 22.36 -4.92
CA PRO A 639 -16.48 21.18 -5.71
C PRO A 639 -16.19 21.48 -7.19
N ILE A 640 -16.93 22.40 -7.82
CA ILE A 640 -16.75 22.76 -9.24
C ILE A 640 -15.36 23.36 -9.49
N ARG A 641 -14.90 24.21 -8.58
CA ARG A 641 -13.59 24.87 -8.69
C ARG A 641 -12.45 23.84 -8.55
N VAL A 642 -12.56 22.99 -7.54
CA VAL A 642 -11.60 21.90 -7.30
C VAL A 642 -11.55 20.93 -8.48
N TYR A 643 -12.68 20.67 -9.15
CA TYR A 643 -12.69 19.86 -10.36
C TYR A 643 -11.84 20.47 -11.48
N SER A 644 -11.94 21.79 -11.72
CA SER A 644 -11.15 22.47 -12.75
C SER A 644 -9.65 22.43 -12.48
N SER A 645 -9.22 22.65 -11.23
CA SER A 645 -7.79 22.58 -10.86
C SER A 645 -7.27 21.15 -10.92
N ALA A 646 -8.05 20.17 -10.44
CA ALA A 646 -7.70 18.76 -10.53
C ALA A 646 -7.60 18.25 -11.98
N LEU A 647 -8.44 18.77 -12.89
CA LEU A 647 -8.38 18.45 -14.32
C LEU A 647 -7.08 18.94 -14.96
N MET A 648 -6.68 20.18 -14.67
CA MET A 648 -5.43 20.77 -15.15
C MET A 648 -4.20 20.02 -14.62
N ALA A 649 -4.28 19.50 -13.39
CA ALA A 649 -3.22 18.75 -12.74
C ALA A 649 -3.17 17.26 -13.13
N GLY A 650 -4.23 16.72 -13.73
CA GLY A 650 -4.35 15.30 -14.06
C GLY A 650 -4.76 14.39 -12.89
N GLU A 651 -5.32 14.94 -11.81
CA GLU A 651 -5.65 14.23 -10.57
C GLU A 651 -7.02 13.55 -10.63
N LEU A 652 -7.07 12.31 -11.14
CA LEU A 652 -8.33 11.58 -11.38
C LEU A 652 -9.15 11.34 -10.10
N GLY A 653 -8.51 11.00 -8.97
CA GLY A 653 -9.20 10.73 -7.72
C GLY A 653 -9.89 11.99 -7.16
N LEU A 654 -9.18 13.12 -7.20
CA LEU A 654 -9.74 14.42 -6.80
C LEU A 654 -10.85 14.88 -7.76
N GLN A 655 -10.68 14.70 -9.07
CA GLN A 655 -11.72 14.96 -10.07
C GLN A 655 -12.98 14.15 -9.79
N ALA A 656 -12.86 12.84 -9.56
CA ALA A 656 -14.00 11.95 -9.31
C ALA A 656 -14.81 12.38 -8.07
N ARG A 657 -14.11 12.69 -6.97
CA ARG A 657 -14.73 13.15 -5.73
C ARG A 657 -15.41 14.50 -5.88
N ALA A 658 -14.79 15.42 -6.63
CA ALA A 658 -15.35 16.74 -6.90
C ALA A 658 -16.64 16.67 -7.74
N VAL A 659 -16.66 15.80 -8.77
CA VAL A 659 -17.84 15.57 -9.62
C VAL A 659 -19.03 15.06 -8.80
N GLU A 660 -18.81 14.05 -7.96
CA GLU A 660 -19.88 13.48 -7.12
C GLU A 660 -20.51 14.54 -6.20
N LEU A 661 -19.67 15.31 -5.50
CA LEU A 661 -20.15 16.36 -4.61
C LEU A 661 -20.88 17.48 -5.37
N ALA A 662 -20.39 17.85 -6.56
CA ALA A 662 -21.07 18.83 -7.41
C ALA A 662 -22.47 18.32 -7.86
N MET A 663 -22.59 17.06 -8.26
CA MET A 663 -23.87 16.44 -8.65
C MET A 663 -24.85 16.33 -7.47
N ASN A 664 -24.37 15.96 -6.28
CA ASN A 664 -25.22 15.90 -5.09
C ASN A 664 -25.72 17.30 -4.68
N ALA A 665 -24.88 18.32 -4.80
CA ALA A 665 -25.26 19.70 -4.50
C ALA A 665 -26.34 20.25 -5.47
N THR A 666 -26.26 19.90 -6.76
CA THR A 666 -27.28 20.32 -7.75
C THR A 666 -28.60 19.55 -7.54
N ALA A 667 -28.54 18.25 -7.24
CA ALA A 667 -29.72 17.45 -6.92
C ALA A 667 -30.47 17.99 -5.69
N ASN A 668 -29.74 18.33 -4.62
CA ASN A 668 -30.32 18.91 -3.41
C ASN A 668 -30.96 20.29 -3.64
N LYS A 669 -30.37 21.11 -4.51
CA LYS A 669 -30.96 22.41 -4.91
C LYS A 669 -32.24 22.23 -5.73
N ALA A 670 -32.30 21.22 -6.61
CA ALA A 670 -33.49 20.92 -7.39
C ALA A 670 -34.64 20.32 -6.56
N ALA A 671 -34.31 19.62 -5.46
CA ALA A 671 -35.28 19.04 -4.53
C ALA A 671 -35.81 20.03 -3.47
N ALA A 672 -35.19 21.22 -3.33
CA ALA A 672 -35.68 22.24 -2.41
C ALA A 672 -37.01 22.83 -2.91
N PRO A 673 -38.04 22.96 -2.05
CA PRO A 673 -39.32 23.55 -2.44
C PRO A 673 -39.09 24.98 -2.96
N PRO A 674 -39.83 25.44 -3.99
CA PRO A 674 -39.70 26.80 -4.48
C PRO A 674 -39.99 27.74 -3.31
N GLY A 675 -39.00 28.59 -2.97
CA GLY A 675 -39.17 29.63 -1.97
C GLY A 675 -40.35 30.54 -2.32
N PRO A 676 -40.92 31.25 -1.33
CA PRO A 676 -42.01 32.17 -1.58
C PRO A 676 -41.59 33.17 -2.66
N ARG A 677 -42.42 33.27 -3.71
CA ARG A 677 -42.30 34.33 -4.70
C ARG A 677 -42.72 35.62 -4.01
N ASP A 678 -41.75 36.47 -3.69
CA ASP A 678 -42.00 37.89 -3.36
C ASP A 678 -42.27 38.70 -4.64
#